data_AF-A0A7J5VXT5-F1
#
_entry.id   AF-A0A7J5VXT5-F1
#
_cell.length_a   1.000
_cell.length_b   1.000
_cell.length_c   1.000
_cell.angle_alpha   90.00
_cell.angle_beta   90.00
_cell.angle_gamma   90.00
#
_symmetry.space_group_name_H-M   'P 1'
#
loop_
_entity.id
_entity.type
_entity.pdbx_description
1 polymer ?
#
loop_
_entity_poly.entity_id
_entity_poly.type
_entity_poly.pdbx_seq_one_letter_code
_entity_poly.pdbx_strand_id
1 'polypeptide(L)'
;MKKNKLLLTITLSILSSIFTFAQPQFPENGEVYTNEVVPRIDIFIHPDTLTWIYENVESDHEFRAVFVFNNGNVHDTIHDIGFRLRGNTSRYSQKKSFKVSFNTFISGRKYHGVEKLNLNGEHNDPSITRAKLCWNIFRESNIVSPRSSHTEVYINGNYHGLYINVEHIDEEFVKTYFGNNDGNLYKCLWPADLTYRGADPDLYKFTSGDRRTYELKINEEEDDYSDLAEFIDILNNTPITQLPCELEKVFNVQDYLKIAAIDVLTANWDGYIYNKNNFYLYKNTGTGLFEYIPYDVDNTFGIDWFGIDWASRDIYNWAHSSEPRPLFTRLMQVAEYKAQYTYYLKQAIAEVTGKQSLMDYMFAVREQIRPYVADDPYYPLNYGYNIESFNTSFTSGTGAHVPVGLQPYIQNRNSIALSQAQNTNAAPMIKYITHNSPPALQQMLVSASAEDENLTGVALDYRISNGTWQQTAMYDNGQNGDILAGDGIYSVGLPGMASGTLFEFRIKATDNNQVTSTKPCEPIQYNVPVTNPMMLYINEFMASNSTTIADEYGEYDDWVEIYNGSNQDIWLGDKYLSDNLNNPVKWAFPDTTIAAGGFLMVWADGQPAQGPMHTPYKLDKDSEEIGIFNNLASGYAQIDAIIYTSQSTDISMGRVTDGAFEWKFFSNPTPGSSNSLVGIIENPELSFNLWPNPVVNGIIFLSESTDFAIFDIAGRKLLEFRNSNQADVSELKPGVYILRSSDARNVKFIIN
;
A
#
# COMPACT_ATOMS: atom_id res chain seq x y z
N MET A 1 -53.12 -10.98 -32.69
CA MET A 1 -51.65 -11.03 -32.54
C MET A 1 -51.29 -10.77 -31.08
N LYS A 2 -50.91 -11.82 -30.35
CA LYS A 2 -50.39 -11.75 -28.98
C LYS A 2 -48.92 -11.31 -29.05
N LYS A 3 -48.50 -10.34 -28.23
CA LYS A 3 -47.09 -10.11 -27.92
C LYS A 3 -46.89 -10.19 -26.41
N ASN A 4 -46.28 -11.29 -25.98
CA ASN A 4 -45.73 -11.47 -24.64
C ASN A 4 -44.59 -10.46 -24.45
N LYS A 5 -44.61 -9.69 -23.35
CA LYS A 5 -43.41 -9.04 -22.81
C LYS A 5 -42.89 -9.93 -21.68
N LEU A 6 -41.71 -10.49 -21.91
CA LEU A 6 -40.91 -11.23 -20.96
C LEU A 6 -40.45 -10.25 -19.87
N LEU A 7 -40.78 -10.50 -18.60
CA LEU A 7 -40.17 -9.81 -17.47
C LEU A 7 -38.78 -10.43 -17.27
N LEU A 8 -37.73 -9.63 -17.46
CA LEU A 8 -36.36 -10.02 -17.12
C LEU A 8 -36.15 -9.62 -15.66
N THR A 9 -36.21 -10.59 -14.76
CA THR A 9 -35.85 -10.40 -13.35
C THR A 9 -34.33 -10.41 -13.27
N ILE A 10 -33.71 -9.24 -13.10
CA ILE A 10 -32.29 -9.12 -12.77
C ILE A 10 -32.19 -9.27 -11.25
N THR A 11 -31.90 -10.47 -10.78
CA THR A 11 -31.40 -10.70 -9.43
C THR A 11 -29.92 -10.35 -9.43
N LEU A 12 -29.60 -9.17 -8.89
CA LEU A 12 -28.23 -8.75 -8.62
C LEU A 12 -27.82 -9.34 -7.26
N SER A 13 -27.19 -10.51 -7.28
CA SER A 13 -26.57 -11.09 -6.09
C SER A 13 -25.17 -10.49 -5.97
N ILE A 14 -25.00 -9.48 -5.13
CA ILE A 14 -23.68 -8.95 -4.78
C ILE A 14 -23.14 -9.84 -3.65
N LEU A 15 -22.30 -10.82 -3.99
CA LEU A 15 -21.49 -11.53 -3.00
C LEU A 15 -20.35 -10.60 -2.58
N SER A 16 -20.27 -10.27 -1.29
CA SER A 16 -19.08 -9.69 -0.69
C SER A 16 -18.01 -10.78 -0.55
N SER A 17 -17.20 -10.96 -1.58
CA SER A 17 -15.96 -11.74 -1.50
C SER A 17 -14.86 -10.84 -0.95
N ILE A 18 -14.28 -11.21 0.20
CA ILE A 18 -13.04 -10.62 0.70
C ILE A 18 -11.94 -11.03 -0.27
N PHE A 19 -11.40 -10.07 -1.01
CA PHE A 19 -10.20 -10.23 -1.80
C PHE A 19 -9.01 -9.77 -0.97
N THR A 20 -7.94 -10.57 -0.93
CA THR A 20 -6.64 -10.07 -0.52
C THR A 20 -6.10 -9.18 -1.66
N PHE A 21 -5.75 -7.93 -1.35
CA PHE A 21 -5.08 -7.07 -2.32
C PHE A 21 -3.64 -7.56 -2.49
N ALA A 22 -3.35 -8.31 -3.56
CA ALA A 22 -1.96 -8.64 -3.89
C ALA A 22 -1.27 -7.53 -4.70
N GLN A 23 -2.04 -6.69 -5.41
CA GLN A 23 -1.49 -5.57 -6.17
C GLN A 23 -1.26 -4.36 -5.27
N PRO A 24 -0.14 -3.64 -5.45
CA PRO A 24 0.07 -2.39 -4.78
C PRO A 24 -0.91 -1.31 -5.27
N GLN A 25 -1.34 -0.46 -4.35
CA GLN A 25 -2.15 0.72 -4.64
C GLN A 25 -1.25 1.92 -4.95
N PHE A 26 -1.68 2.76 -5.88
CA PHE A 26 -0.98 3.98 -6.27
C PHE A 26 -1.85 5.19 -5.92
N PRO A 27 -1.76 5.72 -4.69
CA PRO A 27 -2.56 6.86 -4.28
C PRO A 27 -2.25 8.06 -5.18
N GLU A 28 -3.26 8.86 -5.49
CA GLU A 28 -3.03 10.12 -6.18
C GLU A 28 -2.05 11.02 -5.39
N ASN A 29 -1.38 11.93 -6.11
CA ASN A 29 -0.44 12.85 -5.48
C ASN A 29 -1.10 13.73 -4.41
N GLY A 30 -2.38 14.06 -4.59
CA GLY A 30 -3.12 14.94 -3.68
C GLY A 30 -2.52 16.34 -3.58
N GLU A 31 -3.02 17.11 -2.61
CA GLU A 31 -2.67 18.53 -2.43
C GLU A 31 -1.21 18.75 -2.04
N VAL A 32 -0.66 17.88 -1.19
CA VAL A 32 0.69 18.00 -0.62
C VAL A 32 1.80 17.67 -1.64
N TYR A 33 1.53 16.77 -2.59
CA TYR A 33 2.49 16.36 -3.62
C TYR A 33 2.06 16.76 -5.04
N THR A 34 1.23 17.80 -5.17
CA THR A 34 0.76 18.30 -6.46
C THR A 34 1.91 18.67 -7.41
N ASN A 35 1.69 18.48 -8.71
CA ASN A 35 2.59 18.88 -9.79
C ASN A 35 2.12 20.15 -10.51
N GLU A 36 0.94 20.67 -10.19
CA GLU A 36 0.31 21.77 -10.92
C GLU A 36 0.96 23.13 -10.62
N VAL A 37 1.44 23.29 -9.39
CA VAL A 37 2.10 24.49 -8.88
C VAL A 37 3.32 24.10 -8.05
N VAL A 38 4.12 25.09 -7.65
CA VAL A 38 5.14 24.93 -6.61
C VAL A 38 4.54 25.43 -5.30
N PRO A 39 4.18 24.55 -4.34
CA PRO A 39 3.64 24.99 -3.07
C PRO A 39 4.69 25.72 -2.23
N ARG A 40 4.21 26.59 -1.35
CA ARG A 40 5.00 27.27 -0.33
C ARG A 40 4.80 26.61 1.03
N ILE A 41 5.90 26.34 1.71
CA ILE A 41 5.96 25.88 3.10
C ILE A 41 6.67 26.94 3.94
N ASP A 42 5.99 27.49 4.95
CA ASP A 42 6.63 28.32 5.98
C ASP A 42 6.78 27.53 7.28
N ILE A 43 7.96 27.61 7.87
CA ILE A 43 8.28 27.10 9.20
C ILE A 43 8.53 28.27 10.14
N PHE A 44 7.79 28.36 11.24
CA PHE A 44 8.06 29.30 12.32
C PHE A 44 8.61 28.57 13.53
N ILE A 45 9.82 28.93 13.94
CA ILE A 45 10.55 28.29 15.04
C ILE A 45 11.34 29.34 15.80
N HIS A 46 11.54 29.14 17.11
CA HIS A 46 12.31 30.09 17.91
C HIS A 46 13.72 30.28 17.33
N PRO A 47 14.23 31.52 17.18
CA PRO A 47 15.54 31.77 16.57
C PRO A 47 16.70 31.01 17.24
N ASP A 48 16.74 30.99 18.58
CA ASP A 48 17.79 30.27 19.32
C ASP A 48 17.75 28.76 19.04
N THR A 49 16.56 28.19 18.84
CA THR A 49 16.40 26.79 18.48
C THR A 49 16.90 26.53 17.07
N LEU A 50 16.61 27.43 16.12
CA LEU A 50 17.13 27.32 14.76
C LEU A 50 18.66 27.40 14.75
N THR A 51 19.25 28.33 15.50
CA THR A 51 20.70 28.42 15.71
C THR A 51 21.25 27.12 16.27
N TRP A 52 20.62 26.58 17.32
CA TRP A 52 21.04 25.29 17.90
C TRP A 52 21.00 24.16 16.87
N ILE A 53 19.93 24.04 16.08
CA ILE A 53 19.80 23.02 15.03
C ILE A 53 20.97 23.12 14.04
N TYR A 54 21.37 24.33 13.65
CA TYR A 54 22.45 24.55 12.70
C TYR A 54 23.85 24.31 13.30
N GLU A 55 24.00 24.51 14.61
CA GLU A 55 25.24 24.23 15.34
C GLU A 55 25.39 22.73 15.70
N ASN A 56 24.28 21.99 15.76
CA ASN A 56 24.23 20.58 16.16
C ASN A 56 23.73 19.70 15.01
N VAL A 57 24.43 19.76 13.86
CA VAL A 57 23.99 19.15 12.61
C VAL A 57 23.77 17.63 12.69
N GLU A 58 24.39 16.95 13.64
CA GLU A 58 24.25 15.51 13.84
C GLU A 58 22.98 15.10 14.60
N SER A 59 22.31 16.05 15.24
CA SER A 59 21.15 15.78 16.08
C SER A 59 19.92 15.40 15.26
N ASP A 60 19.27 14.30 15.64
CA ASP A 60 17.94 13.92 15.18
C ASP A 60 16.83 14.39 16.14
N HIS A 61 17.14 15.23 17.13
CA HIS A 61 16.13 15.83 18.02
C HIS A 61 15.19 16.76 17.26
N GLU A 62 13.89 16.54 17.42
CA GLU A 62 12.83 17.34 16.80
C GLU A 62 12.36 18.43 17.73
N PHE A 63 12.29 19.66 17.22
CA PHE A 63 11.86 20.83 17.99
C PHE A 63 10.46 21.27 17.57
N ARG A 64 9.70 21.82 18.54
CA ARG A 64 8.38 22.41 18.28
C ARG A 64 8.49 23.57 17.31
N ALA A 65 7.69 23.53 16.26
CA ALA A 65 7.54 24.60 15.28
C ALA A 65 6.07 24.75 14.84
N VAL A 66 5.80 25.79 14.05
CA VAL A 66 4.55 25.97 13.32
C VAL A 66 4.83 25.77 11.84
N PHE A 67 4.00 24.99 11.19
CA PHE A 67 4.04 24.71 9.75
C PHE A 67 2.87 25.43 9.08
N VAL A 68 3.14 26.11 7.97
CA VAL A 68 2.10 26.68 7.09
C VAL A 68 2.32 26.14 5.69
N PHE A 69 1.27 25.61 5.08
CA PHE A 69 1.29 25.12 3.71
C PHE A 69 0.37 25.96 2.84
N ASN A 70 0.79 26.28 1.62
CA ASN A 70 -0.02 26.98 0.65
C ASN A 70 0.31 26.53 -0.78
N ASN A 71 -0.67 26.00 -1.50
CA ASN A 71 -0.56 25.69 -2.93
C ASN A 71 -1.59 26.46 -3.79
N GLY A 72 -2.24 27.48 -3.22
CA GLY A 72 -3.30 28.25 -3.86
C GLY A 72 -4.70 27.65 -3.68
N ASN A 73 -4.82 26.32 -3.55
CA ASN A 73 -6.08 25.62 -3.26
C ASN A 73 -6.25 25.39 -1.75
N VAL A 74 -5.21 24.87 -1.11
CA VAL A 74 -5.11 24.62 0.32
C VAL A 74 -4.24 25.71 0.95
N HIS A 75 -4.67 26.19 2.11
CA HIS A 75 -3.90 27.10 2.95
C HIS A 75 -4.12 26.76 4.42
N ASP A 76 -3.20 25.98 4.98
CA ASP A 76 -3.31 25.44 6.34
C ASP A 76 -2.21 25.97 7.25
N THR A 77 -2.52 26.08 8.54
CA THR A 77 -1.55 26.36 9.60
C THR A 77 -1.65 25.27 10.66
N ILE A 78 -0.54 24.58 10.90
CA ILE A 78 -0.44 23.45 11.81
C ILE A 78 0.58 23.79 12.90
N HIS A 79 0.12 23.89 14.15
CA HIS A 79 0.96 24.15 15.32
C HIS A 79 1.58 22.87 15.88
N ASP A 80 2.59 22.99 16.74
CA ASP A 80 3.19 21.86 17.46
C ASP A 80 3.69 20.73 16.55
N ILE A 81 4.29 21.06 15.41
CA ILE A 81 5.00 20.09 14.57
C ILE A 81 6.43 19.86 15.11
N GLY A 82 7.00 18.70 14.83
CA GLY A 82 8.44 18.43 14.94
C GLY A 82 9.19 18.97 13.73
N PHE A 83 10.28 19.70 13.97
CA PHE A 83 11.16 20.22 12.93
C PHE A 83 12.62 19.95 13.28
N ARG A 84 13.39 19.46 12.29
CA ARG A 84 14.83 19.18 12.43
C ARG A 84 15.53 19.09 11.08
N LEU A 85 16.87 18.96 11.11
CA LEU A 85 17.65 18.55 9.95
C LEU A 85 17.41 17.08 9.58
N ARG A 86 17.63 16.75 8.30
CA ARG A 86 17.64 15.36 7.81
C ARG A 86 18.84 15.08 6.92
N GLY A 87 19.02 13.79 6.61
CA GLY A 87 20.09 13.29 5.75
C GLY A 87 21.35 12.93 6.52
N ASN A 88 22.34 12.36 5.83
CA ASN A 88 23.63 11.94 6.41
C ASN A 88 24.76 12.89 6.01
N THR A 89 25.00 13.04 4.71
CA THR A 89 25.98 14.00 4.18
C THR A 89 25.36 15.39 4.00
N SER A 90 24.09 15.45 3.59
CA SER A 90 23.33 16.70 3.37
C SER A 90 23.00 17.49 4.64
N ARG A 91 23.23 16.95 5.84
CA ARG A 91 23.18 17.77 7.07
C ARG A 91 24.38 18.74 7.16
N TYR A 92 25.46 18.46 6.43
CA TYR A 92 26.67 19.28 6.39
C TYR A 92 26.71 20.28 5.22
N SER A 93 25.80 20.17 4.25
CA SER A 93 25.72 21.11 3.14
C SER A 93 25.31 22.50 3.62
N GLN A 94 25.67 23.55 2.88
CA GLN A 94 25.25 24.91 3.24
C GLN A 94 23.75 25.09 2.99
N LYS A 95 23.24 24.50 1.91
CA LYS A 95 21.79 24.29 1.71
C LYS A 95 21.35 23.02 2.45
N LYS A 96 20.83 23.20 3.65
CA LYS A 96 20.37 22.11 4.55
C LYS A 96 19.14 21.42 3.98
N SER A 97 18.88 20.19 4.44
CA SER A 97 17.60 19.48 4.23
C SER A 97 16.89 19.33 5.56
N PHE A 98 15.56 19.32 5.55
CA PHE A 98 14.74 19.32 6.76
C PHE A 98 13.74 18.16 6.78
N LYS A 99 13.38 17.73 7.99
CA LYS A 99 12.22 16.87 8.22
C LYS A 99 11.16 17.65 9.00
N VAL A 100 9.92 17.49 8.57
CA VAL A 100 8.73 17.95 9.29
C VAL A 100 7.97 16.71 9.75
N SER A 101 7.62 16.66 11.03
CA SER A 101 6.88 15.56 11.65
C SER A 101 5.62 16.12 12.30
N PHE A 102 4.44 15.62 11.92
CA PHE A 102 3.17 16.09 12.45
C PHE A 102 2.80 15.38 13.76
N ASN A 103 3.34 14.19 14.02
CA ASN A 103 2.96 13.35 15.15
C ASN A 103 3.91 13.41 16.36
N THR A 104 5.06 14.07 16.27
CA THR A 104 6.08 14.13 17.35
C THR A 104 5.53 14.63 18.69
N PHE A 105 4.72 15.69 18.65
CA PHE A 105 4.18 16.33 19.86
C PHE A 105 2.68 16.11 20.04
N ILE A 106 2.01 15.56 19.02
CA ILE A 106 0.60 15.20 19.03
C ILE A 106 0.48 13.81 18.40
N SER A 107 0.47 12.78 19.24
CA SER A 107 0.44 11.38 18.81
C SER A 107 -0.69 11.10 17.82
N GLY A 108 -0.41 10.32 16.78
CA GLY A 108 -1.37 9.92 15.75
C GLY A 108 -1.82 11.02 14.77
N ARG A 109 -1.31 12.26 14.89
CA ARG A 109 -1.69 13.33 13.96
C ARG A 109 -1.09 13.13 12.57
N LYS A 110 -1.96 13.14 11.56
CA LYS A 110 -1.61 13.10 10.13
C LYS A 110 -1.97 14.44 9.46
N TYR A 111 -1.27 14.77 8.38
CA TYR A 111 -1.58 15.87 7.48
C TYR A 111 -1.77 15.31 6.07
N HIS A 112 -2.99 15.39 5.53
CA HIS A 112 -3.37 14.75 4.26
C HIS A 112 -2.88 13.28 4.12
N GLY A 113 -3.06 12.51 5.20
CA GLY A 113 -2.73 11.08 5.21
C GLY A 113 -1.25 10.75 5.49
N VAL A 114 -0.37 11.74 5.66
CA VAL A 114 1.04 11.48 6.01
C VAL A 114 1.39 12.03 7.39
N GLU A 115 2.28 11.34 8.09
CA GLU A 115 2.79 11.81 9.39
C GLU A 115 4.00 12.71 9.26
N LYS A 116 4.79 12.55 8.19
CA LYS A 116 6.09 13.20 8.04
C LYS A 116 6.32 13.63 6.60
N LEU A 117 7.01 14.76 6.43
CA LEU A 117 7.49 15.28 5.15
C LEU A 117 9.02 15.35 5.15
N ASN A 118 9.63 15.05 4.01
CA ASN A 118 11.06 15.24 3.81
C ASN A 118 11.28 16.40 2.82
N LEU A 119 11.86 17.49 3.31
CA LEU A 119 12.21 18.65 2.49
C LEU A 119 13.68 18.56 2.09
N ASN A 120 13.95 18.14 0.86
CA ASN A 120 15.30 17.92 0.36
C ASN A 120 15.83 19.14 -0.38
N GLY A 121 16.98 19.64 0.04
CA GLY A 121 17.61 20.79 -0.59
C GLY A 121 18.28 20.49 -1.94
N GLU A 122 18.48 19.21 -2.28
CA GLU A 122 19.09 18.72 -3.53
C GLU A 122 20.39 19.46 -3.90
N HIS A 123 21.22 19.75 -2.88
CA HIS A 123 22.36 20.66 -2.98
C HIS A 123 23.44 20.27 -4.00
N ASN A 124 23.54 18.98 -4.34
CA ASN A 124 24.45 18.40 -5.32
C ASN A 124 23.81 18.28 -6.72
N ASP A 125 22.51 18.52 -6.88
CA ASP A 125 21.85 18.44 -8.18
C ASP A 125 21.62 19.86 -8.75
N PRO A 126 22.34 20.28 -9.80
CA PRO A 126 22.12 21.59 -10.42
C PRO A 126 20.76 21.69 -11.14
N SER A 127 20.05 20.58 -11.36
CA SER A 127 18.69 20.63 -11.91
C SER A 127 17.61 20.67 -10.83
N ILE A 128 17.95 20.29 -9.59
CA ILE A 128 17.01 20.02 -8.48
C ILE A 128 15.83 19.13 -8.96
N THR A 129 16.04 18.28 -9.96
CA THR A 129 14.97 17.55 -10.68
C THR A 129 15.28 16.06 -10.83
N ARG A 130 16.54 15.62 -10.70
CA ARG A 130 16.95 14.22 -10.89
C ARG A 130 16.16 13.24 -10.03
N ALA A 131 16.10 13.49 -8.72
CA ALA A 131 15.37 12.63 -7.80
C ALA A 131 13.88 12.53 -8.16
N LYS A 132 13.22 13.68 -8.36
CA LYS A 132 11.79 13.75 -8.74
C LYS A 132 11.51 13.04 -10.08
N LEU A 133 12.37 13.23 -11.07
CA LEU A 133 12.23 12.59 -12.37
C LEU A 133 12.35 11.06 -12.24
N CYS A 134 13.27 10.57 -11.41
CA CYS A 134 13.42 9.15 -11.13
C CYS A 134 12.18 8.57 -10.43
N TRP A 135 11.63 9.27 -9.40
CA TRP A 135 10.37 8.87 -8.77
C TRP A 135 9.19 8.83 -9.75
N ASN A 136 9.10 9.83 -10.65
CA ASN A 136 8.08 9.83 -11.67
C ASN A 136 8.20 8.63 -12.62
N ILE A 137 9.43 8.26 -13.03
CA ILE A 137 9.67 7.08 -13.87
C ILE A 137 9.26 5.79 -13.16
N PHE A 138 9.56 5.63 -11.87
CA PHE A 138 9.09 4.46 -11.10
C PHE A 138 7.55 4.40 -11.06
N ARG A 139 6.87 5.51 -10.76
CA ARG A 139 5.40 5.56 -10.74
C ARG A 139 4.77 5.30 -12.11
N GLU A 140 5.27 5.90 -13.18
CA GLU A 140 4.82 5.64 -14.57
C GLU A 140 5.08 4.17 -14.99
N SER A 141 5.99 3.51 -14.30
CA SER A 141 6.29 2.08 -14.48
C SER A 141 5.52 1.17 -13.50
N ASN A 142 4.49 1.67 -12.81
CA ASN A 142 3.74 0.92 -11.79
C ASN A 142 4.64 0.29 -10.71
N ILE A 143 5.65 1.02 -10.25
CA ILE A 143 6.53 0.64 -9.15
C ILE A 143 6.27 1.53 -7.94
N VAL A 144 6.02 0.91 -6.79
CA VAL A 144 5.83 1.59 -5.51
C VAL A 144 7.05 2.46 -5.22
N SER A 145 6.80 3.75 -5.08
CA SER A 145 7.82 4.77 -4.83
C SER A 145 7.20 6.02 -4.21
N PRO A 146 7.98 6.79 -3.43
CA PRO A 146 7.50 8.01 -2.80
C PRO A 146 6.86 9.00 -3.76
N ARG A 147 5.71 9.58 -3.39
CA ARG A 147 5.20 10.81 -4.00
C ARG A 147 6.21 11.94 -3.78
N SER A 148 6.30 12.86 -4.72
CA SER A 148 7.18 14.02 -4.58
C SER A 148 6.70 15.25 -5.36
N SER A 149 6.97 16.44 -4.82
CA SER A 149 6.69 17.74 -5.45
C SER A 149 7.81 18.74 -5.17
N HIS A 150 7.98 19.73 -6.06
CA HIS A 150 8.84 20.87 -5.77
C HIS A 150 8.12 21.83 -4.83
N THR A 151 8.81 22.43 -3.87
CA THR A 151 8.24 23.38 -2.92
C THR A 151 9.21 24.49 -2.55
N GLU A 152 8.69 25.70 -2.36
CA GLU A 152 9.42 26.80 -1.76
C GLU A 152 9.43 26.64 -0.23
N VAL A 153 10.60 26.78 0.39
CA VAL A 153 10.70 26.72 1.87
C VAL A 153 11.06 28.09 2.41
N TYR A 154 10.31 28.53 3.42
CA TYR A 154 10.60 29.71 4.21
C TYR A 154 10.78 29.32 5.67
N ILE A 155 11.75 29.91 6.37
CA ILE A 155 11.92 29.73 7.82
C ILE A 155 11.99 31.12 8.46
N ASN A 156 11.08 31.38 9.41
CA ASN A 156 10.92 32.67 10.07
C ASN A 156 10.80 33.85 9.08
N GLY A 157 10.04 33.64 8.01
CA GLY A 157 9.79 34.63 6.96
C GLY A 157 10.93 34.82 5.95
N ASN A 158 12.07 34.13 6.11
CA ASN A 158 13.18 34.19 5.17
C ASN A 158 13.11 33.05 4.15
N TYR A 159 13.24 33.37 2.86
CA TYR A 159 13.30 32.36 1.81
C TYR A 159 14.57 31.50 1.94
N HIS A 160 14.38 30.19 2.07
CA HIS A 160 15.44 29.19 2.19
C HIS A 160 15.73 28.45 0.89
N GLY A 161 14.97 28.74 -0.17
CA GLY A 161 15.18 28.18 -1.50
C GLY A 161 14.11 27.20 -1.95
N LEU A 162 14.37 26.60 -3.12
CA LEU A 162 13.55 25.55 -3.71
C LEU A 162 13.98 24.18 -3.19
N TYR A 163 13.03 23.35 -2.79
CA TYR A 163 13.24 21.99 -2.26
C TYR A 163 12.40 20.99 -3.05
N ILE A 164 12.69 19.70 -2.87
CA ILE A 164 11.76 18.63 -3.19
C ILE A 164 11.14 18.15 -1.87
N ASN A 165 9.81 18.22 -1.77
CA ASN A 165 9.03 17.52 -0.77
C ASN A 165 8.87 16.05 -1.20
N VAL A 166 9.37 15.11 -0.40
CA VAL A 166 9.33 13.67 -0.67
C VAL A 166 8.57 12.95 0.44
N GLU A 167 7.59 12.14 0.04
CA GLU A 167 6.83 11.27 0.94
C GLU A 167 7.74 10.42 1.82
N HIS A 168 7.43 10.38 3.12
CA HIS A 168 8.18 9.57 4.06
C HIS A 168 7.77 8.10 3.93
N ILE A 169 8.74 7.20 3.92
CA ILE A 169 8.50 5.76 3.92
C ILE A 169 8.50 5.30 5.38
N ASP A 170 7.32 4.91 5.86
CA ASP A 170 7.02 4.47 7.21
C ASP A 170 5.80 3.50 7.18
N GLU A 171 5.20 3.24 8.33
CA GLU A 171 4.02 2.39 8.49
C GLU A 171 2.81 2.87 7.67
N GLU A 172 2.62 4.18 7.54
CA GLU A 172 1.51 4.75 6.76
C GLU A 172 1.76 4.59 5.26
N PHE A 173 3.02 4.72 4.83
CA PHE A 173 3.40 4.41 3.46
C PHE A 173 3.07 2.95 3.13
N VAL A 174 3.60 1.98 3.87
CA VAL A 174 3.36 0.57 3.51
C VAL A 174 1.89 0.18 3.61
N LYS A 175 1.14 0.72 4.59
CA LYS A 175 -0.32 0.55 4.67
C LYS A 175 -1.02 1.06 3.41
N THR A 176 -0.65 2.25 2.96
CA THR A 176 -1.26 2.90 1.78
C THR A 176 -0.96 2.14 0.49
N TYR A 177 0.27 1.67 0.30
CA TYR A 177 0.68 1.06 -0.96
C TYR A 177 0.47 -0.45 -1.00
N PHE A 178 0.53 -1.17 0.12
CA PHE A 178 0.42 -2.64 0.16
C PHE A 178 -0.82 -3.14 0.91
N GLY A 179 -1.60 -2.26 1.52
CA GLY A 179 -2.83 -2.60 2.25
C GLY A 179 -2.60 -3.15 3.65
N ASN A 180 -1.35 -3.27 4.11
CA ASN A 180 -0.97 -3.73 5.44
C ASN A 180 0.33 -3.06 5.92
N ASN A 181 0.55 -3.06 7.23
CA ASN A 181 1.71 -2.48 7.91
C ASN A 181 2.13 -3.27 9.17
N ASP A 182 1.72 -4.52 9.27
CA ASP A 182 2.01 -5.46 10.35
C ASP A 182 3.35 -6.20 10.14
N GLY A 183 3.92 -6.13 8.94
CA GLY A 183 5.21 -6.71 8.62
C GLY A 183 6.42 -5.84 8.93
N ASN A 184 7.61 -6.46 8.97
CA ASN A 184 8.86 -5.73 9.17
C ASN A 184 9.19 -4.82 7.99
N LEU A 185 9.53 -3.56 8.29
CA LEU A 185 10.07 -2.60 7.33
C LEU A 185 11.53 -2.29 7.67
N TYR A 186 12.45 -2.68 6.81
CA TYR A 186 13.87 -2.40 6.96
C TYR A 186 14.29 -1.24 6.08
N LYS A 187 14.84 -0.19 6.69
CA LYS A 187 15.64 0.81 5.98
C LYS A 187 17.06 0.27 5.78
N CYS A 188 17.42 -0.03 4.55
CA CYS A 188 18.70 -0.59 4.18
C CYS A 188 19.69 0.52 3.84
N LEU A 189 20.69 0.69 4.70
CA LEU A 189 21.71 1.73 4.65
C LEU A 189 23.07 1.10 4.35
N TRP A 190 24.01 1.88 3.83
CA TRP A 190 25.37 1.41 3.61
C TRP A 190 25.96 0.80 4.90
N PRO A 191 26.54 -0.43 4.86
CA PRO A 191 26.77 -1.30 3.71
C PRO A 191 25.78 -2.49 3.57
N ALA A 192 24.50 -2.25 3.29
CA ALA A 192 23.47 -3.28 3.09
C ALA A 192 23.65 -4.09 1.79
N ASP A 193 24.58 -5.05 1.80
CA ASP A 193 24.99 -5.84 0.64
C ASP A 193 24.11 -7.09 0.36
N LEU A 194 23.29 -7.50 1.32
CA LEU A 194 22.48 -8.73 1.31
C LEU A 194 23.33 -10.01 1.21
N THR A 195 24.55 -9.97 1.74
CA THR A 195 25.42 -11.15 1.82
C THR A 195 25.04 -12.04 3.00
N TYR A 196 25.17 -13.35 2.82
CA TYR A 196 24.94 -14.31 3.89
C TYR A 196 25.97 -14.19 5.00
N ARG A 197 25.51 -14.01 6.24
CA ARG A 197 26.37 -13.90 7.43
C ARG A 197 26.27 -15.12 8.34
N GLY A 198 25.20 -15.89 8.22
CA GLY A 198 24.90 -17.09 9.00
C GLY A 198 23.40 -17.24 9.18
N ALA A 199 22.95 -18.37 9.73
CA ALA A 199 21.52 -18.62 9.97
C ALA A 199 20.96 -17.87 11.20
N ASP A 200 21.83 -17.30 12.03
CA ASP A 200 21.43 -16.53 13.21
C ASP A 200 20.95 -15.12 12.81
N PRO A 201 19.67 -14.77 13.05
CA PRO A 201 19.12 -13.46 12.70
C PRO A 201 19.87 -12.27 13.30
N ASP A 202 20.48 -12.43 14.47
CA ASP A 202 21.19 -11.33 15.15
C ASP A 202 22.44 -10.89 14.36
N LEU A 203 22.98 -11.74 13.47
CA LEU A 203 24.10 -11.37 12.60
C LEU A 203 23.76 -10.26 11.61
N TYR A 204 22.47 -9.99 11.39
CA TYR A 204 21.97 -8.97 10.48
C TYR A 204 21.68 -7.63 11.19
N LYS A 205 21.78 -7.58 12.53
CA LYS A 205 21.61 -6.36 13.34
C LYS A 205 22.89 -5.50 13.44
N PHE A 206 23.89 -5.78 12.61
CA PHE A 206 25.18 -5.10 12.67
C PHE A 206 25.09 -3.61 12.30
N THR A 207 25.97 -2.82 12.91
CA THR A 207 26.02 -1.37 12.73
C THR A 207 27.17 -0.93 11.84
N SER A 208 27.00 0.22 11.21
CA SER A 208 28.03 0.94 10.48
C SER A 208 28.04 2.39 10.96
N GLY A 209 29.08 2.76 11.73
CA GLY A 209 29.01 3.93 12.59
C GLY A 209 27.96 3.72 13.69
N ASP A 210 27.13 4.74 13.93
CA ASP A 210 26.14 4.74 15.03
C ASP A 210 24.74 4.24 14.61
N ARG A 211 24.61 3.64 13.42
CA ARG A 211 23.32 3.20 12.87
C ARG A 211 23.37 1.74 12.42
N ARG A 212 22.23 1.06 12.52
CA ARG A 212 22.07 -0.28 11.96
C ARG A 212 22.12 -0.22 10.43
N THR A 213 22.72 -1.25 9.83
CA THR A 213 22.82 -1.39 8.37
C THR A 213 21.46 -1.74 7.78
N TYR A 214 20.76 -2.68 8.42
CA TYR A 214 19.35 -2.97 8.20
C TYR A 214 18.61 -2.38 9.40
N GLU A 215 18.15 -1.15 9.29
CA GLU A 215 17.51 -0.43 10.38
C GLU A 215 16.00 -0.71 10.34
N LEU A 216 15.50 -1.45 11.33
CA LEU A 216 14.08 -1.77 11.45
C LEU A 216 13.27 -0.48 11.74
N LYS A 217 12.13 -0.32 11.07
CA LYS A 217 11.26 0.87 11.11
C LYS A 217 9.81 0.59 11.49
N ILE A 218 9.43 -0.68 11.44
CA ILE A 218 8.15 -1.21 11.94
C ILE A 218 8.51 -2.45 12.75
N ASN A 219 7.82 -2.69 13.87
CA ASN A 219 8.13 -3.76 14.83
C ASN A 219 9.49 -3.58 15.53
N GLU A 220 9.90 -2.33 15.80
CA GLU A 220 11.18 -2.00 16.44
C GLU A 220 11.36 -2.66 17.83
N GLU A 221 10.28 -2.87 18.58
CA GLU A 221 10.31 -3.50 19.90
C GLU A 221 10.51 -5.02 19.83
N GLU A 222 9.87 -5.69 18.88
CA GLU A 222 10.05 -7.14 18.63
C GLU A 222 11.48 -7.44 18.18
N ASP A 223 12.07 -6.53 17.38
CA ASP A 223 13.45 -6.61 16.91
C ASP A 223 13.79 -7.97 16.26
N ASP A 224 12.81 -8.60 15.60
CA ASP A 224 12.99 -9.90 14.95
C ASP A 224 13.45 -9.75 13.49
N TYR A 225 14.62 -10.33 13.19
CA TYR A 225 15.26 -10.29 11.87
C TYR A 225 15.19 -11.65 11.15
N SER A 226 14.37 -12.58 11.66
CA SER A 226 14.25 -13.95 11.16
C SER A 226 13.86 -14.02 9.68
N ASP A 227 12.93 -13.18 9.26
CA ASP A 227 12.49 -13.04 7.87
C ASP A 227 13.64 -12.60 6.95
N LEU A 228 14.41 -11.57 7.35
CA LEU A 228 15.53 -11.04 6.58
C LEU A 228 16.65 -12.09 6.48
N ALA A 229 16.93 -12.81 7.56
CA ALA A 229 17.91 -13.89 7.58
C ALA A 229 17.51 -15.03 6.63
N GLU A 230 16.23 -15.45 6.64
CA GLU A 230 15.69 -16.46 5.73
C GLU A 230 15.81 -16.01 4.26
N PHE A 231 15.38 -14.78 3.95
CA PHE A 231 15.49 -14.22 2.60
C PHE A 231 16.94 -14.23 2.10
N ILE A 232 17.87 -13.75 2.93
CA ILE A 232 19.29 -13.69 2.57
C ILE A 232 19.89 -15.11 2.43
N ASP A 233 19.50 -16.05 3.27
CA ASP A 233 19.92 -17.46 3.17
C ASP A 233 19.47 -18.07 1.85
N ILE A 234 18.17 -17.99 1.54
CA ILE A 234 17.59 -18.48 0.28
C ILE A 234 18.32 -17.83 -0.91
N LEU A 235 18.50 -16.52 -0.88
CA LEU A 235 19.19 -15.78 -1.94
C LEU A 235 20.63 -16.25 -2.15
N ASN A 236 21.39 -16.54 -1.08
CA ASN A 236 22.83 -16.78 -1.15
C ASN A 236 23.23 -18.26 -1.18
N ASN A 237 22.39 -19.16 -0.68
CA ASN A 237 22.73 -20.58 -0.54
C ASN A 237 21.91 -21.52 -1.43
N THR A 238 20.77 -21.08 -1.97
CA THR A 238 20.02 -21.89 -2.96
C THR A 238 20.81 -22.04 -4.26
N PRO A 239 20.98 -23.23 -4.84
CA PRO A 239 21.61 -23.40 -6.15
C PRO A 239 20.90 -22.61 -7.26
N ILE A 240 21.64 -22.05 -8.23
CA ILE A 240 21.08 -21.19 -9.31
C ILE A 240 19.92 -21.86 -10.07
N THR A 241 19.96 -23.18 -10.26
CA THR A 241 18.90 -23.93 -10.96
C THR A 241 17.61 -24.09 -10.14
N GLN A 242 17.68 -23.91 -8.83
CA GLN A 242 16.54 -23.99 -7.90
C GLN A 242 16.09 -22.61 -7.41
N LEU A 243 16.97 -21.61 -7.53
CA LEU A 243 16.76 -20.26 -7.04
C LEU A 243 15.41 -19.67 -7.47
N PRO A 244 14.91 -19.85 -8.70
CA PRO A 244 13.63 -19.26 -9.06
C PRO A 244 12.46 -19.72 -8.20
N CYS A 245 12.39 -21.01 -7.90
CA CYS A 245 11.28 -21.56 -7.11
C CYS A 245 11.39 -21.25 -5.62
N GLU A 246 12.60 -21.17 -5.06
CA GLU A 246 12.76 -20.87 -3.64
C GLU A 246 12.69 -19.38 -3.34
N LEU A 247 13.28 -18.53 -4.19
CA LEU A 247 13.32 -17.09 -3.98
C LEU A 247 11.93 -16.45 -4.12
N GLU A 248 11.12 -16.89 -5.08
CA GLU A 248 9.76 -16.38 -5.30
C GLU A 248 8.77 -16.72 -4.18
N LYS A 249 9.14 -17.60 -3.23
CA LYS A 249 8.35 -17.85 -2.01
C LYS A 249 8.51 -16.76 -0.97
N VAL A 250 9.61 -16.00 -1.04
CA VAL A 250 10.00 -15.04 0.02
C VAL A 250 10.28 -13.63 -0.50
N PHE A 251 10.37 -13.43 -1.82
CA PHE A 251 10.73 -12.14 -2.41
C PHE A 251 9.98 -11.91 -3.74
N ASN A 252 9.49 -10.70 -3.93
CA ASN A 252 8.86 -10.27 -5.18
C ASN A 252 9.93 -10.00 -6.26
N VAL A 253 10.41 -11.08 -6.90
CA VAL A 253 11.45 -11.01 -7.92
C VAL A 253 11.02 -10.15 -9.10
N GLN A 254 9.77 -10.24 -9.53
CA GLN A 254 9.31 -9.62 -10.77
C GLN A 254 9.33 -8.10 -10.69
N ASP A 255 8.84 -7.51 -9.61
CA ASP A 255 8.91 -6.06 -9.42
C ASP A 255 10.34 -5.59 -9.21
N TYR A 256 11.18 -6.39 -8.53
CA TYR A 256 12.60 -6.09 -8.42
C TYR A 256 13.33 -6.10 -9.77
N LEU A 257 13.04 -7.01 -10.70
CA LEU A 257 13.66 -7.00 -12.04
C LEU A 257 13.30 -5.71 -12.80
N LYS A 258 12.07 -5.22 -12.64
CA LYS A 258 11.63 -3.94 -13.21
C LYS A 258 12.31 -2.75 -12.52
N ILE A 259 12.45 -2.78 -11.20
CA ILE A 259 13.21 -1.78 -10.43
C ILE A 259 14.66 -1.75 -10.88
N ALA A 260 15.31 -2.91 -11.01
CA ALA A 260 16.70 -3.03 -11.44
C ALA A 260 16.90 -2.49 -12.86
N ALA A 261 15.93 -2.71 -13.77
CA ALA A 261 15.98 -2.13 -15.10
C ALA A 261 15.96 -0.59 -15.07
N ILE A 262 15.09 0.01 -14.26
CA ILE A 262 15.02 1.46 -14.09
C ILE A 262 16.26 2.01 -13.38
N ASP A 263 16.76 1.35 -12.34
CA ASP A 263 17.98 1.73 -11.61
C ASP A 263 19.20 1.79 -12.55
N VAL A 264 19.31 0.81 -13.46
CA VAL A 264 20.36 0.73 -14.49
C VAL A 264 20.18 1.75 -15.62
N LEU A 265 18.95 2.12 -15.98
CA LEU A 265 18.67 3.17 -16.98
C LEU A 265 18.90 4.57 -16.41
N THR A 266 18.56 4.78 -15.14
CA THR A 266 18.77 6.05 -14.46
C THR A 266 20.19 6.19 -13.89
N ALA A 267 20.95 5.09 -13.84
CA ALA A 267 22.24 4.98 -13.18
C ALA A 267 22.26 5.52 -11.76
N ASN A 268 21.35 5.01 -10.94
CA ASN A 268 21.36 5.23 -9.50
C ASN A 268 22.55 4.47 -8.86
N TRP A 269 23.74 5.06 -8.95
CA TRP A 269 24.94 4.37 -8.45
C TRP A 269 24.98 4.31 -6.92
N ASP A 270 24.26 5.19 -6.20
CA ASP A 270 24.17 5.15 -4.73
C ASP A 270 23.11 4.16 -4.21
N GLY A 271 22.40 3.48 -5.12
CA GLY A 271 21.46 2.41 -4.80
C GLY A 271 22.14 1.07 -4.45
N TYR A 272 21.31 0.03 -4.29
CA TYR A 272 21.77 -1.31 -3.92
C TYR A 272 22.79 -1.86 -4.92
N ILE A 273 22.47 -1.84 -6.22
CA ILE A 273 23.20 -2.63 -7.22
C ILE A 273 24.67 -2.21 -7.28
N TYR A 274 24.97 -0.91 -7.20
CA TYR A 274 26.36 -0.44 -7.24
C TYR A 274 26.94 -0.17 -5.85
N ASN A 275 26.28 0.61 -4.98
CA ASN A 275 26.85 1.04 -3.70
C ASN A 275 26.25 0.38 -2.43
N LYS A 276 25.42 -0.68 -2.55
CA LYS A 276 24.85 -1.44 -1.41
C LYS A 276 24.15 -0.53 -0.39
N ASN A 277 23.41 0.47 -0.88
CA ASN A 277 22.84 1.54 -0.07
C ASN A 277 21.44 1.95 -0.60
N ASN A 278 20.73 2.76 0.18
CA ASN A 278 19.51 3.48 -0.19
C ASN A 278 18.36 2.64 -0.79
N PHE A 279 17.80 1.73 0.02
CA PHE A 279 16.54 1.05 -0.30
C PHE A 279 15.80 0.66 0.97
N TYR A 280 14.54 0.25 0.83
CA TYR A 280 13.82 -0.45 1.88
C TYR A 280 13.44 -1.85 1.44
N LEU A 281 13.32 -2.74 2.42
CA LEU A 281 12.67 -4.03 2.28
C LEU A 281 11.46 -4.07 3.20
N TYR A 282 10.29 -4.35 2.66
CA TYR A 282 9.06 -4.53 3.43
C TYR A 282 8.60 -5.97 3.36
N LYS A 283 8.43 -6.64 4.50
CA LYS A 283 7.84 -7.99 4.56
C LYS A 283 6.32 -7.86 4.49
N ASN A 284 5.77 -7.92 3.29
CA ASN A 284 4.32 -7.84 3.07
C ASN A 284 3.64 -9.13 3.57
N THR A 285 2.88 -9.04 4.66
CA THR A 285 2.19 -10.19 5.27
C THR A 285 1.02 -10.68 4.43
N GLY A 286 0.40 -9.80 3.64
CA GLY A 286 -0.68 -10.13 2.73
C GLY A 286 -0.26 -11.05 1.57
N THR A 287 1.00 -10.95 1.12
CA THR A 287 1.58 -11.81 0.07
C THR A 287 2.56 -12.85 0.62
N GLY A 288 3.09 -12.64 1.83
CA GLY A 288 4.20 -13.40 2.38
C GLY A 288 5.55 -13.07 1.75
N LEU A 289 5.67 -12.01 0.94
CA LEU A 289 6.89 -11.68 0.19
C LEU A 289 7.58 -10.43 0.73
N PHE A 290 8.90 -10.36 0.57
CA PHE A 290 9.61 -9.09 0.65
C PHE A 290 9.40 -8.26 -0.61
N GLU A 291 9.02 -7.00 -0.40
CA GLU A 291 8.90 -5.96 -1.41
C GLU A 291 10.13 -5.04 -1.36
N TYR A 292 10.75 -4.77 -2.50
CA TYR A 292 11.86 -3.82 -2.61
C TYR A 292 11.31 -2.42 -2.92
N ILE A 293 11.65 -1.43 -2.10
CA ILE A 293 11.21 -0.04 -2.32
C ILE A 293 12.45 0.82 -2.57
N PRO A 294 12.58 1.47 -3.74
CA PRO A 294 13.69 2.36 -4.03
C PRO A 294 13.67 3.58 -3.11
N TYR A 295 14.85 4.04 -2.67
CA TYR A 295 15.01 5.21 -1.79
C TYR A 295 16.20 6.05 -2.24
N ASP A 296 16.17 7.36 -1.93
CA ASP A 296 17.28 8.31 -2.12
C ASP A 296 17.97 8.23 -3.51
N VAL A 297 17.22 8.64 -4.55
CA VAL A 297 17.60 8.51 -5.97
C VAL A 297 18.10 9.82 -6.60
N ASP A 298 18.74 10.67 -5.78
CA ASP A 298 19.32 11.95 -6.22
C ASP A 298 20.52 11.75 -7.14
N ASN A 299 21.36 10.76 -6.84
CA ASN A 299 22.59 10.43 -7.57
C ASN A 299 22.32 9.59 -8.83
N THR A 300 21.53 10.16 -9.74
CA THR A 300 21.06 9.57 -11.00
C THR A 300 21.41 10.46 -12.20
N PHE A 301 21.09 9.96 -13.39
CA PHE A 301 21.19 10.64 -14.67
C PHE A 301 22.55 11.28 -14.95
N GLY A 302 23.60 10.50 -14.71
CA GLY A 302 24.97 10.87 -15.03
C GLY A 302 25.66 11.78 -14.00
N ILE A 303 25.12 11.91 -12.78
CA ILE A 303 25.94 12.34 -11.64
C ILE A 303 27.06 11.32 -11.43
N ASP A 304 28.31 11.78 -11.36
CA ASP A 304 29.49 10.95 -11.25
C ASP A 304 30.54 11.52 -10.29
N TRP A 305 30.89 10.71 -9.28
CA TRP A 305 31.98 10.99 -8.33
C TRP A 305 33.20 10.10 -8.53
N PHE A 306 33.16 9.19 -9.50
CA PHE A 306 34.12 8.09 -9.62
C PHE A 306 34.94 8.14 -10.92
N GLY A 307 34.66 9.08 -11.82
CA GLY A 307 35.24 9.12 -13.15
C GLY A 307 34.72 7.98 -14.04
N ILE A 308 33.47 7.55 -13.81
CA ILE A 308 32.82 6.46 -14.53
C ILE A 308 31.85 7.03 -15.55
N ASP A 309 31.96 6.56 -16.79
CA ASP A 309 30.93 6.79 -17.79
C ASP A 309 29.74 5.86 -17.54
N TRP A 310 28.80 6.33 -16.74
CA TRP A 310 27.58 5.61 -16.39
C TRP A 310 26.70 5.29 -17.61
N ALA A 311 26.76 6.10 -18.67
CA ALA A 311 25.94 5.89 -19.86
C ALA A 311 26.37 4.63 -20.63
N SER A 312 27.68 4.35 -20.69
CA SER A 312 28.24 3.24 -21.46
C SER A 312 28.40 1.92 -20.71
N ARG A 313 28.23 1.93 -19.39
CA ARG A 313 28.36 0.74 -18.53
C ARG A 313 27.40 -0.40 -18.96
N ASP A 314 27.89 -1.63 -18.85
CA ASP A 314 27.19 -2.86 -19.25
C ASP A 314 25.93 -3.09 -18.39
N ILE A 315 24.77 -3.26 -19.04
CA ILE A 315 23.46 -3.48 -18.39
C ILE A 315 23.35 -4.78 -17.59
N TYR A 316 24.15 -5.81 -17.88
CA TYR A 316 24.13 -7.11 -17.20
C TYR A 316 25.22 -7.21 -16.14
N ASN A 317 26.29 -6.41 -16.27
CA ASN A 317 27.40 -6.34 -15.33
C ASN A 317 27.42 -4.99 -14.58
N TRP A 318 26.25 -4.57 -14.10
CA TRP A 318 26.10 -3.27 -13.45
C TRP A 318 26.73 -3.22 -12.05
N ALA A 319 26.64 -4.31 -11.29
CA ALA A 319 27.16 -4.39 -9.93
C ALA A 319 28.66 -4.04 -9.82
N HIS A 320 29.08 -3.57 -8.64
CA HIS A 320 30.48 -3.28 -8.38
C HIS A 320 31.32 -4.55 -8.54
N SER A 321 32.38 -4.51 -9.36
CA SER A 321 33.08 -5.73 -9.82
C SER A 321 33.87 -6.45 -8.73
N SER A 322 34.29 -5.74 -7.69
CA SER A 322 35.07 -6.30 -6.58
C SER A 322 34.27 -6.51 -5.29
N GLU A 323 32.97 -6.26 -5.30
CA GLU A 323 32.13 -6.37 -4.10
C GLU A 323 30.87 -7.19 -4.37
N PRO A 324 30.43 -8.04 -3.43
CA PRO A 324 29.27 -8.89 -3.65
C PRO A 324 27.96 -8.07 -3.68
N ARG A 325 27.09 -8.39 -4.65
CA ARG A 325 25.72 -7.87 -4.80
C ARG A 325 24.77 -9.01 -5.16
N PRO A 326 24.62 -10.01 -4.27
CA PRO A 326 23.98 -11.28 -4.57
C PRO A 326 22.60 -11.13 -5.20
N LEU A 327 21.76 -10.17 -4.77
CA LEU A 327 20.42 -10.01 -5.33
C LEU A 327 20.47 -9.67 -6.82
N PHE A 328 21.34 -8.76 -7.26
CA PHE A 328 21.47 -8.48 -8.71
C PHE A 328 22.28 -9.56 -9.44
N THR A 329 23.45 -9.90 -8.91
CA THR A 329 24.42 -10.76 -9.63
C THR A 329 23.92 -12.18 -9.81
N ARG A 330 23.18 -12.73 -8.84
CA ARG A 330 22.63 -14.09 -8.96
C ARG A 330 21.39 -14.14 -9.85
N LEU A 331 20.54 -13.13 -9.80
CA LEU A 331 19.38 -13.05 -10.71
C LEU A 331 19.86 -12.97 -12.17
N MET A 332 20.94 -12.23 -12.44
CA MET A 332 21.55 -12.18 -13.79
C MET A 332 22.20 -13.50 -14.24
N GLN A 333 22.44 -14.46 -13.33
CA GLN A 333 22.91 -15.82 -13.67
C GLN A 333 21.76 -16.77 -14.05
N VAL A 334 20.52 -16.44 -13.66
CA VAL A 334 19.33 -17.20 -14.05
C VAL A 334 18.90 -16.71 -15.45
N ALA A 335 18.91 -17.61 -16.44
CA ALA A 335 18.58 -17.25 -17.82
C ALA A 335 17.17 -16.66 -17.99
N GLU A 336 16.19 -17.20 -17.26
CA GLU A 336 14.80 -16.70 -17.23
C GLU A 336 14.75 -15.25 -16.72
N TYR A 337 15.28 -14.99 -15.52
CA TYR A 337 15.30 -13.64 -14.94
C TYR A 337 16.10 -12.64 -15.75
N LYS A 338 17.20 -13.06 -16.37
CA LYS A 338 17.96 -12.20 -17.28
C LYS A 338 17.14 -11.79 -18.51
N ALA A 339 16.34 -12.70 -19.05
CA ALA A 339 15.44 -12.41 -20.17
C ALA A 339 14.31 -11.46 -19.75
N GLN A 340 13.67 -11.71 -18.58
CA GLN A 340 12.62 -10.86 -18.01
C GLN A 340 13.14 -9.44 -17.67
N TYR A 341 14.32 -9.33 -17.06
CA TYR A 341 15.01 -8.05 -16.87
C TYR A 341 15.25 -7.31 -18.20
N THR A 342 15.67 -8.04 -19.24
CA THR A 342 15.89 -7.45 -20.57
C THR A 342 14.59 -6.96 -21.19
N TYR A 343 13.48 -7.68 -21.00
CA TYR A 343 12.14 -7.24 -21.37
C TYR A 343 11.77 -5.94 -20.65
N TYR A 344 11.85 -5.91 -19.32
CA TYR A 344 11.51 -4.70 -18.54
C TYR A 344 12.38 -3.50 -18.89
N LEU A 345 13.66 -3.71 -19.17
CA LEU A 345 14.55 -2.65 -19.63
C LEU A 345 14.08 -2.09 -20.98
N LYS A 346 13.75 -2.94 -21.96
CA LYS A 346 13.24 -2.49 -23.25
C LYS A 346 11.88 -1.80 -23.11
N GLN A 347 11.00 -2.34 -22.26
CA GLN A 347 9.69 -1.77 -21.97
C GLN A 347 9.82 -0.38 -21.36
N ALA A 348 10.63 -0.22 -20.31
CA ALA A 348 10.87 1.08 -19.67
C ALA A 348 11.39 2.12 -20.67
N ILE A 349 12.25 1.72 -21.61
CA ILE A 349 12.69 2.61 -22.70
C ILE A 349 11.54 2.94 -23.66
N ALA A 350 10.78 1.95 -24.12
CA ALA A 350 9.74 2.13 -25.12
C ALA A 350 8.53 2.94 -24.59
N GLU A 351 8.23 2.78 -23.30
CA GLU A 351 7.00 3.28 -22.66
C GLU A 351 7.24 4.52 -21.82
N VAL A 352 8.44 4.71 -21.28
CA VAL A 352 8.74 5.80 -20.34
C VAL A 352 9.95 6.62 -20.80
N THR A 353 11.18 6.12 -20.65
CA THR A 353 12.39 6.94 -20.78
C THR A 353 12.70 7.37 -22.21
N GLY A 354 12.22 6.63 -23.22
CA GLY A 354 12.37 6.96 -24.63
C GLY A 354 11.22 7.78 -25.21
N LYS A 355 10.17 8.09 -24.43
CA LYS A 355 9.04 8.89 -24.90
C LYS A 355 9.38 10.38 -24.93
N GLN A 356 8.81 11.07 -25.91
CA GLN A 356 8.83 12.53 -25.95
C GLN A 356 8.07 13.15 -24.77
N SER A 357 7.02 12.49 -24.25
CA SER A 357 6.26 12.97 -23.09
C SER A 357 7.11 13.16 -21.84
N LEU A 358 8.08 12.28 -21.58
CA LEU A 358 9.01 12.44 -20.46
C LEU A 358 9.92 13.66 -20.66
N MET A 359 10.40 13.88 -21.89
CA MET A 359 11.21 15.06 -22.23
C MET A 359 10.41 16.36 -22.07
N ASP A 360 9.18 16.37 -22.55
CA ASP A 360 8.27 17.51 -22.44
C ASP A 360 7.94 17.81 -20.97
N TYR A 361 7.68 16.77 -20.16
CA TYR A 361 7.49 16.88 -18.72
C TYR A 361 8.71 17.50 -18.04
N MET A 362 9.92 16.96 -18.31
CA MET A 362 11.16 17.44 -17.72
C MET A 362 11.41 18.92 -18.03
N PHE A 363 11.19 19.36 -19.27
CA PHE A 363 11.34 20.77 -19.62
C PHE A 363 10.20 21.65 -19.07
N ALA A 364 8.98 21.15 -18.95
CA ALA A 364 7.89 21.86 -18.29
C ALA A 364 8.22 22.11 -16.81
N VAL A 365 8.74 21.09 -16.10
CA VAL A 365 9.24 21.22 -14.73
C VAL A 365 10.34 22.28 -14.66
N ARG A 366 11.33 22.25 -15.57
CA ARG A 366 12.39 23.27 -15.63
C ARG A 366 11.80 24.68 -15.67
N GLU A 367 10.87 24.94 -16.56
CA GLU A 367 10.27 26.28 -16.71
C GLU A 367 9.44 26.69 -15.48
N GLN A 368 8.70 25.74 -14.89
CA GLN A 368 7.90 25.97 -13.69
C GLN A 368 8.77 26.35 -12.49
N ILE A 369 9.91 25.69 -12.30
CA ILE A 369 10.73 25.87 -11.10
C ILE A 369 11.80 26.98 -11.25
N ARG A 370 12.14 27.37 -12.49
CA ARG A 370 13.19 28.35 -12.79
C ARG A 370 13.12 29.64 -11.96
N PRO A 371 11.96 30.29 -11.76
CA PRO A 371 11.88 31.53 -10.97
C PRO A 371 12.35 31.34 -9.53
N TYR A 372 11.97 30.23 -8.90
CA TYR A 372 12.29 29.94 -7.51
C TYR A 372 13.77 29.59 -7.30
N VAL A 373 14.41 28.97 -8.30
CA VAL A 373 15.87 28.72 -8.29
C VAL A 373 16.65 30.02 -8.47
N ALA A 374 16.16 30.94 -9.31
CA ALA A 374 16.82 32.22 -9.55
C ALA A 374 16.94 33.08 -8.27
N ASP A 375 15.94 32.98 -7.39
CA ASP A 375 15.88 33.71 -6.13
C ASP A 375 16.46 32.94 -4.93
N ASP A 376 16.91 31.69 -5.13
CA ASP A 376 17.39 30.81 -4.06
C ASP A 376 18.78 31.25 -3.56
N PRO A 377 18.90 31.77 -2.31
CA PRO A 377 20.18 32.28 -1.81
C PRO A 377 21.15 31.17 -1.40
N TYR A 378 20.68 29.93 -1.27
CA TYR A 378 21.48 28.78 -0.84
C TYR A 378 21.98 27.94 -2.02
N TYR A 379 21.31 28.01 -3.17
CA TYR A 379 21.67 27.27 -4.38
C TYR A 379 23.14 27.44 -4.83
N PRO A 380 23.74 28.65 -4.78
CA PRO A 380 25.14 28.83 -5.17
C PRO A 380 26.17 28.33 -4.16
N LEU A 381 25.78 28.10 -2.90
CA LEU A 381 26.74 28.04 -1.79
C LEU A 381 27.66 26.80 -1.87
N ASN A 382 27.10 25.62 -2.16
CA ASN A 382 27.85 24.37 -2.11
C ASN A 382 28.80 24.15 -3.30
N TYR A 383 28.34 24.42 -4.52
CA TYR A 383 29.08 24.09 -5.76
C TYR A 383 29.25 25.27 -6.71
N GLY A 384 28.88 26.49 -6.30
CA GLY A 384 28.96 27.68 -7.15
C GLY A 384 27.93 27.71 -8.27
N TYR A 385 26.85 26.92 -8.16
CA TYR A 385 25.80 26.90 -9.16
C TYR A 385 25.10 28.25 -9.28
N ASN A 386 24.63 28.54 -10.49
CA ASN A 386 23.86 29.74 -10.78
C ASN A 386 22.74 29.38 -11.76
N ILE A 387 21.94 30.39 -12.15
CA ILE A 387 20.81 30.16 -13.05
C ILE A 387 21.23 29.62 -14.42
N GLU A 388 22.45 29.91 -14.89
CA GLU A 388 23.02 29.31 -16.10
C GLU A 388 23.34 27.83 -15.88
N SER A 389 23.96 27.46 -14.74
CA SER A 389 24.15 26.05 -14.35
C SER A 389 22.82 25.30 -14.32
N PHE A 390 21.77 25.91 -13.73
CA PHE A 390 20.43 25.32 -13.69
C PHE A 390 19.89 25.07 -15.10
N ASN A 391 19.84 26.10 -15.94
CA ASN A 391 19.28 26.01 -17.29
C ASN A 391 20.02 24.99 -18.17
N THR A 392 21.35 24.97 -18.06
CA THR A 392 22.23 24.10 -18.87
C THR A 392 22.24 22.67 -18.37
N SER A 393 22.00 22.39 -17.08
CA SER A 393 21.99 21.03 -16.51
C SER A 393 21.01 20.05 -17.17
N PHE A 394 20.02 20.55 -17.89
CA PHE A 394 19.07 19.74 -18.65
C PHE A 394 19.61 19.28 -20.01
N THR A 395 20.54 20.03 -20.61
CA THR A 395 21.00 19.81 -22.00
C THR A 395 22.50 19.63 -22.13
N SER A 396 23.29 19.95 -21.11
CA SER A 396 24.75 19.81 -21.08
C SER A 396 25.26 19.56 -19.67
N GLY A 397 26.51 19.08 -19.56
CA GLY A 397 27.20 19.00 -18.27
C GLY A 397 27.46 20.39 -17.70
N THR A 398 27.47 20.49 -16.36
CA THR A 398 27.72 21.75 -15.63
C THR A 398 29.11 21.80 -14.98
N GLY A 399 29.90 20.72 -15.13
CA GLY A 399 31.19 20.55 -14.46
C GLY A 399 31.05 19.85 -13.10
N ALA A 400 32.11 19.90 -12.30
CA ALA A 400 32.21 19.14 -11.04
C ALA A 400 31.88 17.65 -11.25
N HIS A 401 30.91 17.12 -10.49
CA HIS A 401 30.40 15.75 -10.57
C HIS A 401 29.22 15.57 -11.54
N VAL A 402 28.95 16.55 -12.42
CA VAL A 402 27.85 16.50 -13.39
C VAL A 402 28.39 16.64 -14.82
N PRO A 403 29.04 15.59 -15.35
CA PRO A 403 29.69 15.62 -16.67
C PRO A 403 28.72 15.73 -17.85
N VAL A 404 27.44 15.39 -17.65
CA VAL A 404 26.43 15.33 -18.71
C VAL A 404 25.08 15.86 -18.21
N GLY A 405 24.30 16.46 -19.12
CA GLY A 405 22.95 16.95 -18.81
C GLY A 405 21.90 15.84 -18.85
N LEU A 406 20.73 16.08 -18.26
CA LEU A 406 19.62 15.11 -18.18
C LEU A 406 19.23 14.51 -19.54
N GLN A 407 18.89 15.36 -20.51
CA GLN A 407 18.45 14.94 -21.85
C GLN A 407 19.51 14.10 -22.58
N PRO A 408 20.75 14.59 -22.79
CA PRO A 408 21.75 13.78 -23.50
C PRO A 408 22.12 12.50 -22.75
N TYR A 409 22.08 12.48 -21.42
CA TYR A 409 22.27 11.26 -20.65
C TYR A 409 21.19 10.22 -20.98
N ILE A 410 19.91 10.58 -20.83
CA ILE A 410 18.79 9.65 -21.06
C ILE A 410 18.81 9.10 -22.49
N GLN A 411 19.00 9.98 -23.48
CA GLN A 411 19.04 9.57 -24.89
C GLN A 411 20.20 8.62 -25.18
N ASN A 412 21.41 8.94 -24.70
CA ASN A 412 22.57 8.10 -24.90
C ASN A 412 22.44 6.77 -24.17
N ARG A 413 22.01 6.80 -22.90
CA ARG A 413 21.85 5.60 -22.08
C ARG A 413 20.82 4.64 -22.67
N ASN A 414 19.67 5.15 -23.12
CA ASN A 414 18.67 4.34 -23.81
C ASN A 414 19.24 3.69 -25.07
N SER A 415 19.93 4.46 -25.91
CA SER A 415 20.55 3.94 -27.13
C SER A 415 21.58 2.85 -26.85
N ILE A 416 22.45 3.06 -25.85
CA ILE A 416 23.47 2.09 -25.47
C ILE A 416 22.82 0.85 -24.86
N ALA A 417 21.88 1.01 -23.94
CA ALA A 417 21.20 -0.10 -23.29
C ALA A 417 20.48 -1.00 -24.31
N LEU A 418 19.80 -0.41 -25.31
CA LEU A 418 19.21 -1.17 -26.43
C LEU A 418 20.26 -1.89 -27.28
N SER A 419 21.44 -1.30 -27.48
CA SER A 419 22.53 -1.94 -28.23
C SER A 419 23.18 -3.12 -27.47
N GLN A 420 23.15 -3.09 -26.14
CA GLN A 420 23.65 -4.15 -25.27
C GLN A 420 22.60 -5.24 -25.03
N ALA A 421 21.31 -4.89 -25.09
CA ALA A 421 20.20 -5.77 -24.80
C ALA A 421 20.18 -6.99 -25.74
N GLN A 422 20.18 -8.17 -25.14
CA GLN A 422 20.10 -9.42 -25.89
C GLN A 422 18.72 -9.54 -26.59
N ASN A 423 18.70 -10.16 -27.76
CA ASN A 423 17.46 -10.52 -28.43
C ASN A 423 16.98 -11.87 -27.91
N THR A 424 16.42 -11.85 -26.70
CA THR A 424 15.80 -13.01 -26.04
C THR A 424 14.31 -12.82 -26.00
N ASN A 425 13.58 -13.92 -26.10
CA ASN A 425 12.16 -13.99 -25.79
C ASN A 425 12.02 -14.33 -24.31
N ALA A 426 11.43 -13.43 -23.51
CA ALA A 426 11.16 -13.73 -22.11
C ALA A 426 10.11 -14.85 -22.01
N ALA A 427 10.10 -15.58 -20.90
CA ALA A 427 8.93 -16.39 -20.57
C ALA A 427 7.88 -15.46 -19.93
N PRO A 428 6.57 -15.69 -20.18
CA PRO A 428 5.53 -14.86 -19.62
C PRO A 428 5.66 -14.67 -18.10
N MET A 429 5.53 -13.44 -17.65
CA MET A 429 5.63 -13.06 -16.24
C MET A 429 4.24 -13.13 -15.61
N ILE A 430 4.13 -13.82 -14.49
CA ILE A 430 2.86 -13.98 -13.74
C ILE A 430 3.07 -13.35 -12.37
N LYS A 431 2.16 -12.45 -11.98
CA LYS A 431 2.22 -11.69 -10.74
C LYS A 431 0.87 -11.65 -10.04
N TYR A 432 0.89 -11.28 -8.75
CA TYR A 432 -0.30 -10.93 -7.97
C TYR A 432 -1.42 -11.97 -8.07
N ILE A 433 -1.06 -13.24 -7.84
CA ILE A 433 -2.02 -14.34 -7.86
C ILE A 433 -2.91 -14.20 -6.61
N THR A 434 -4.20 -13.98 -6.83
CA THR A 434 -5.20 -13.83 -5.77
C THR A 434 -6.34 -14.80 -6.00
N HIS A 435 -7.00 -15.18 -4.93
CA HIS A 435 -8.26 -15.90 -5.00
C HIS A 435 -9.20 -15.40 -3.90
N ASN A 436 -10.50 -15.48 -4.14
CA ASN A 436 -11.45 -15.33 -3.05
C ASN A 436 -11.38 -16.58 -2.13
N SER A 437 -11.81 -16.46 -0.88
CA SER A 437 -11.90 -17.60 0.04
C SER A 437 -13.36 -17.97 0.30
N PRO A 438 -14.08 -18.52 -0.70
CA PRO A 438 -15.52 -18.69 -0.63
C PRO A 438 -15.91 -19.89 0.27
N PRO A 439 -17.03 -19.79 1.00
CA PRO A 439 -17.64 -20.95 1.64
C PRO A 439 -17.95 -22.08 0.65
N ALA A 440 -18.23 -23.26 1.21
CA ALA A 440 -18.65 -24.41 0.42
C ALA A 440 -19.83 -24.06 -0.51
N LEU A 441 -19.79 -24.61 -1.73
CA LEU A 441 -20.78 -24.45 -2.80
C LEU A 441 -20.90 -23.02 -3.37
N GLN A 442 -20.07 -22.07 -2.93
CA GLN A 442 -19.95 -20.75 -3.54
C GLN A 442 -18.81 -20.68 -4.55
N GLN A 443 -18.95 -19.78 -5.53
CA GLN A 443 -18.02 -19.66 -6.66
C GLN A 443 -16.60 -19.30 -6.19
N MET A 444 -15.61 -20.03 -6.70
CA MET A 444 -14.19 -19.72 -6.53
C MET A 444 -13.73 -18.83 -7.67
N LEU A 445 -13.27 -17.63 -7.34
CA LEU A 445 -12.68 -16.66 -8.24
C LEU A 445 -11.17 -16.68 -8.04
N VAL A 446 -10.44 -16.85 -9.13
CA VAL A 446 -8.98 -16.77 -9.14
C VAL A 446 -8.58 -15.73 -10.17
N SER A 447 -7.64 -14.86 -9.81
CA SER A 447 -7.07 -13.85 -10.70
C SER A 447 -5.56 -13.77 -10.57
N ALA A 448 -4.91 -13.29 -11.63
CA ALA A 448 -3.48 -13.02 -11.66
C ALA A 448 -3.19 -11.98 -12.74
N SER A 449 -2.15 -11.17 -12.53
CA SER A 449 -1.59 -10.37 -13.60
C SER A 449 -0.67 -11.24 -14.45
N ALA A 450 -0.73 -11.07 -15.77
CA ALA A 450 0.21 -11.71 -16.69
C ALA A 450 0.63 -10.73 -17.77
N GLU A 451 1.93 -10.71 -18.08
CA GLU A 451 2.50 -9.86 -19.12
C GLU A 451 3.61 -10.61 -19.87
N ASP A 452 3.83 -10.23 -21.12
CA ASP A 452 4.84 -10.77 -22.04
C ASP A 452 4.90 -9.87 -23.29
N GLU A 453 5.97 -9.94 -24.09
CA GLU A 453 6.03 -9.26 -25.38
C GLU A 453 4.90 -9.69 -26.33
N ASN A 454 4.46 -10.94 -26.26
CA ASN A 454 3.47 -11.53 -27.15
C ASN A 454 2.58 -12.56 -26.44
N LEU A 455 1.99 -12.19 -25.30
CA LEU A 455 1.10 -13.06 -24.54
C LEU A 455 -0.08 -13.54 -25.41
N THR A 456 -0.34 -14.85 -25.43
CA THR A 456 -1.44 -15.44 -26.21
C THR A 456 -2.48 -16.17 -25.39
N GLY A 457 -2.15 -16.59 -24.17
CA GLY A 457 -3.10 -17.26 -23.31
C GLY A 457 -2.66 -17.33 -21.86
N VAL A 458 -3.63 -17.16 -20.98
CA VAL A 458 -3.50 -17.37 -19.53
C VAL A 458 -4.53 -18.40 -19.12
N ALA A 459 -4.12 -19.34 -18.27
CA ALA A 459 -4.95 -20.44 -17.84
C ALA A 459 -4.71 -20.77 -16.35
N LEU A 460 -5.77 -21.23 -15.70
CA LEU A 460 -5.72 -21.81 -14.38
C LEU A 460 -5.52 -23.33 -14.53
N ASP A 461 -4.38 -23.83 -14.06
CA ASP A 461 -4.11 -25.25 -13.89
C ASP A 461 -4.52 -25.63 -12.47
N TYR A 462 -5.48 -26.54 -12.29
CA TYR A 462 -5.99 -26.91 -10.97
C TYR A 462 -6.30 -28.40 -10.83
N ARG A 463 -6.39 -28.89 -9.60
CA ARG A 463 -6.92 -30.21 -9.27
C ARG A 463 -7.72 -30.18 -7.97
N ILE A 464 -8.58 -31.18 -7.80
CA ILE A 464 -9.48 -31.31 -6.67
C ILE A 464 -9.20 -32.63 -5.95
N SER A 465 -8.97 -32.59 -4.64
CA SER A 465 -8.77 -33.73 -3.75
C SER A 465 -7.74 -34.75 -4.27
N ASN A 466 -6.55 -34.26 -4.68
CA ASN A 466 -5.49 -35.06 -5.31
C ASN A 466 -5.89 -35.77 -6.63
N GLY A 467 -6.93 -35.29 -7.29
CA GLY A 467 -7.34 -35.76 -8.62
C GLY A 467 -6.36 -35.39 -9.73
N THR A 468 -6.79 -35.61 -10.97
CA THR A 468 -6.01 -35.22 -12.16
C THR A 468 -6.00 -33.71 -12.34
N TRP A 469 -4.87 -33.15 -12.77
CA TRP A 469 -4.78 -31.75 -13.21
C TRP A 469 -5.73 -31.48 -14.38
N GLN A 470 -6.47 -30.38 -14.25
CA GLN A 470 -7.38 -29.80 -15.21
C GLN A 470 -6.87 -28.39 -15.56
N GLN A 471 -7.29 -27.89 -16.71
CA GLN A 471 -6.93 -26.55 -17.16
C GLN A 471 -8.18 -25.82 -17.64
N THR A 472 -8.31 -24.55 -17.26
CA THR A 472 -9.33 -23.64 -17.79
C THR A 472 -8.71 -22.31 -18.17
N ALA A 473 -9.20 -21.68 -19.24
CA ALA A 473 -8.72 -20.36 -19.64
C ALA A 473 -9.15 -19.29 -18.61
N MET A 474 -8.29 -18.29 -18.45
CA MET A 474 -8.55 -17.06 -17.72
C MET A 474 -8.68 -15.90 -18.71
N TYR A 475 -9.45 -14.87 -18.36
CA TYR A 475 -9.79 -13.79 -19.26
C TYR A 475 -9.61 -12.43 -18.59
N ASP A 476 -9.11 -11.49 -19.39
CA ASP A 476 -9.03 -10.05 -19.11
C ASP A 476 -10.12 -9.36 -19.97
N ASN A 477 -11.35 -9.37 -19.47
CA ASN A 477 -12.56 -8.98 -20.21
C ASN A 477 -13.64 -8.27 -19.36
N GLY A 478 -13.33 -7.88 -18.12
CA GLY A 478 -14.23 -7.25 -17.17
C GLY A 478 -15.33 -8.18 -16.65
N GLN A 479 -15.10 -9.50 -16.61
CA GLN A 479 -16.06 -10.50 -16.13
C GLN A 479 -15.39 -11.52 -15.20
N ASN A 480 -16.20 -12.25 -14.41
CA ASN A 480 -15.74 -13.35 -13.53
C ASN A 480 -14.64 -12.97 -12.52
N GLY A 481 -14.72 -11.77 -11.96
CA GLY A 481 -13.78 -11.27 -10.96
C GLY A 481 -12.73 -10.31 -11.51
N ASP A 482 -12.64 -10.17 -12.83
CA ASP A 482 -11.90 -9.08 -13.48
C ASP A 482 -12.76 -7.80 -13.50
N ILE A 483 -12.19 -6.71 -12.97
CA ILE A 483 -12.86 -5.42 -12.78
C ILE A 483 -12.80 -4.59 -14.06
N LEU A 484 -11.67 -4.61 -14.79
CA LEU A 484 -11.40 -3.73 -15.92
C LEU A 484 -10.82 -4.53 -17.09
N ALA A 485 -11.58 -4.62 -18.18
CA ALA A 485 -11.09 -5.26 -19.39
C ALA A 485 -9.87 -4.55 -20.00
N GLY A 486 -8.83 -5.30 -20.33
CA GLY A 486 -7.60 -4.89 -20.99
C GLY A 486 -6.55 -4.30 -20.06
N ASP A 487 -6.64 -4.52 -18.75
CA ASP A 487 -5.67 -3.99 -17.77
C ASP A 487 -4.52 -4.97 -17.45
N GLY A 488 -4.51 -6.15 -18.07
CA GLY A 488 -3.51 -7.20 -17.86
C GLY A 488 -3.79 -8.09 -16.66
N ILE A 489 -4.96 -7.97 -16.02
CA ILE A 489 -5.44 -8.86 -14.97
C ILE A 489 -6.37 -9.89 -15.57
N TYR A 490 -6.00 -11.16 -15.45
CA TYR A 490 -6.77 -12.27 -15.95
C TYR A 490 -7.51 -12.93 -14.80
N SER A 491 -8.80 -13.24 -14.98
CA SER A 491 -9.61 -13.92 -13.97
C SER A 491 -10.38 -15.12 -14.52
N VAL A 492 -10.77 -16.02 -13.61
CA VAL A 492 -11.71 -17.10 -13.91
C VAL A 492 -12.54 -17.44 -12.68
N GLY A 493 -13.82 -17.75 -12.92
CA GLY A 493 -14.73 -18.27 -11.91
C GLY A 493 -14.97 -19.77 -12.10
N LEU A 494 -14.67 -20.56 -11.07
CA LEU A 494 -14.98 -21.99 -10.98
C LEU A 494 -16.27 -22.22 -10.18
N PRO A 495 -17.08 -23.24 -10.54
CA PRO A 495 -18.23 -23.65 -9.74
C PRO A 495 -17.85 -23.95 -8.29
N GLY A 496 -18.78 -23.70 -7.36
CA GLY A 496 -18.52 -23.92 -5.96
C GLY A 496 -18.25 -25.38 -5.60
N MET A 497 -17.32 -25.55 -4.67
CA MET A 497 -16.79 -26.85 -4.27
C MET A 497 -17.40 -27.32 -2.94
N ALA A 498 -17.52 -28.62 -2.73
CA ALA A 498 -18.05 -29.16 -1.48
C ALA A 498 -17.12 -28.86 -0.29
N SER A 499 -17.70 -28.78 0.90
CA SER A 499 -16.98 -28.62 2.17
C SER A 499 -15.88 -29.68 2.37
N GLY A 500 -14.72 -29.29 2.88
CA GLY A 500 -13.59 -30.20 3.14
C GLY A 500 -12.85 -30.64 1.87
N THR A 501 -13.14 -30.02 0.73
CA THR A 501 -12.41 -30.27 -0.52
C THR A 501 -11.07 -29.57 -0.50
N LEU A 502 -9.99 -30.28 -0.83
CA LEU A 502 -8.69 -29.66 -1.11
C LEU A 502 -8.67 -29.22 -2.58
N PHE A 503 -8.57 -27.92 -2.80
CA PHE A 503 -8.38 -27.30 -4.11
C PHE A 503 -6.92 -26.88 -4.24
N GLU A 504 -6.25 -27.31 -5.31
CA GLU A 504 -4.86 -26.94 -5.57
C GLU A 504 -4.75 -26.31 -6.94
N PHE A 505 -4.08 -25.17 -7.07
CA PHE A 505 -4.01 -24.46 -8.35
C PHE A 505 -2.69 -23.71 -8.58
N ARG A 506 -2.42 -23.45 -9.85
CA ARG A 506 -1.36 -22.62 -10.40
C ARG A 506 -1.87 -21.87 -11.62
N ILE A 507 -1.18 -20.81 -11.98
CA ILE A 507 -1.45 -20.04 -13.18
C ILE A 507 -0.40 -20.41 -14.22
N LYS A 508 -0.84 -20.66 -15.45
CA LYS A 508 0.00 -20.92 -16.61
C LYS A 508 -0.23 -19.84 -17.65
N ALA A 509 0.85 -19.22 -18.11
CA ALA A 509 0.83 -18.23 -19.18
C ALA A 509 1.65 -18.73 -20.37
N THR A 510 1.22 -18.40 -21.59
CA THR A 510 1.81 -18.86 -22.85
C THR A 510 1.93 -17.72 -23.85
N ASP A 511 3.09 -17.58 -24.48
CA ASP A 511 3.32 -16.59 -25.54
C ASP A 511 3.06 -17.16 -26.96
N ASN A 512 3.23 -16.33 -27.98
CA ASN A 512 3.05 -16.73 -29.38
C ASN A 512 4.10 -17.73 -29.88
N ASN A 513 5.25 -17.85 -29.20
CA ASN A 513 6.32 -18.80 -29.49
C ASN A 513 6.14 -20.13 -28.75
N GLN A 514 5.04 -20.29 -28.01
CA GLN A 514 4.74 -21.46 -27.17
C GLN A 514 5.70 -21.63 -25.97
N VAL A 515 6.42 -20.58 -25.59
CA VAL A 515 7.11 -20.52 -24.30
C VAL A 515 6.06 -20.34 -23.22
N THR A 516 6.19 -21.11 -22.15
CA THR A 516 5.23 -21.10 -21.05
C THR A 516 5.91 -20.83 -19.72
N SER A 517 5.22 -20.11 -18.85
CA SER A 517 5.54 -20.00 -17.43
C SER A 517 4.41 -20.59 -16.60
N THR A 518 4.73 -21.16 -15.45
CA THR A 518 3.72 -21.68 -14.50
C THR A 518 4.11 -21.28 -13.09
N LYS A 519 3.24 -20.54 -12.41
CA LYS A 519 3.49 -19.97 -11.09
C LYS A 519 2.30 -20.18 -10.14
N PRO A 520 2.53 -20.36 -8.83
CA PRO A 520 3.84 -20.60 -8.22
C PRO A 520 4.39 -21.99 -8.61
N CYS A 521 5.67 -22.27 -8.31
CA CYS A 521 6.26 -23.59 -8.57
C CYS A 521 5.51 -24.71 -7.84
N GLU A 522 5.30 -24.50 -6.54
CA GLU A 522 4.39 -25.30 -5.72
C GLU A 522 2.97 -24.74 -5.85
N PRO A 523 1.94 -25.59 -5.96
CA PRO A 523 0.59 -25.12 -6.13
C PRO A 523 0.07 -24.45 -4.85
N ILE A 524 -0.72 -23.39 -5.03
CA ILE A 524 -1.50 -22.80 -3.95
C ILE A 524 -2.54 -23.82 -3.52
N GLN A 525 -2.62 -24.06 -2.22
CA GLN A 525 -3.57 -25.00 -1.62
C GLN A 525 -4.65 -24.22 -0.89
N TYR A 526 -5.91 -24.50 -1.24
CA TYR A 526 -7.09 -23.96 -0.59
C TYR A 526 -7.95 -25.11 -0.06
N ASN A 527 -8.13 -25.17 1.25
CA ASN A 527 -9.05 -26.09 1.87
C ASN A 527 -10.42 -25.43 1.97
N VAL A 528 -11.38 -25.90 1.16
CA VAL A 528 -12.75 -25.39 1.22
C VAL A 528 -13.28 -25.63 2.64
N PRO A 529 -13.69 -24.58 3.37
CA PRO A 529 -14.10 -24.70 4.76
C PRO A 529 -15.11 -25.83 4.93
N VAL A 530 -14.88 -26.68 5.92
CA VAL A 530 -15.87 -27.70 6.28
C VAL A 530 -17.12 -26.95 6.69
N THR A 531 -18.31 -27.28 6.15
CA THR A 531 -19.56 -26.72 6.65
C THR A 531 -19.59 -26.97 8.14
N ASN A 532 -19.54 -25.89 8.94
CA ASN A 532 -19.49 -25.91 10.40
C ASN A 532 -20.40 -27.02 10.95
N PRO A 533 -19.86 -28.24 11.21
CA PRO A 533 -20.70 -29.41 11.39
C PRO A 533 -21.36 -29.39 12.78
N MET A 534 -20.82 -28.55 13.68
CA MET A 534 -21.41 -28.28 14.98
C MET A 534 -22.49 -27.20 14.92
N MET A 535 -22.62 -26.47 13.80
CA MET A 535 -23.53 -25.33 13.67
C MET A 535 -23.33 -24.30 14.81
N LEU A 536 -22.07 -24.06 15.19
CA LEU A 536 -21.68 -23.13 16.25
C LEU A 536 -21.00 -21.90 15.63
N TYR A 537 -21.68 -20.77 15.61
CA TYR A 537 -21.29 -19.62 14.81
C TYR A 537 -20.83 -18.45 15.69
N ILE A 538 -19.84 -17.70 15.22
CA ILE A 538 -19.70 -16.29 15.61
C ILE A 538 -20.87 -15.57 14.93
N ASN A 539 -21.77 -14.97 15.70
CA ASN A 539 -23.04 -14.46 15.19
C ASN A 539 -23.05 -12.95 14.99
N GLU A 540 -22.46 -12.23 15.94
CA GLU A 540 -22.37 -10.78 15.97
C GLU A 540 -21.20 -10.38 16.88
N PHE A 541 -20.55 -9.25 16.60
CA PHE A 541 -19.54 -8.69 17.48
C PHE A 541 -19.50 -7.17 17.38
N MET A 542 -18.90 -6.52 18.38
CA MET A 542 -18.61 -5.09 18.38
C MET A 542 -17.21 -4.85 18.91
N ALA A 543 -16.32 -4.30 18.08
CA ALA A 543 -14.93 -3.98 18.43
C ALA A 543 -14.73 -2.53 18.89
N SER A 544 -15.82 -1.76 19.04
CA SER A 544 -15.78 -0.43 19.64
C SER A 544 -17.14 -0.10 20.24
N ASN A 545 -17.31 -0.43 21.52
CA ASN A 545 -18.53 -0.17 22.27
C ASN A 545 -18.39 1.09 23.14
N SER A 546 -19.40 1.94 23.19
CA SER A 546 -19.42 3.14 24.03
C SER A 546 -20.79 3.42 24.66
N THR A 547 -21.87 2.98 24.02
CA THR A 547 -23.23 3.24 24.50
C THR A 547 -24.20 2.06 24.36
N THR A 548 -23.85 0.99 23.64
CA THR A 548 -24.85 -0.02 23.25
C THR A 548 -25.24 -0.96 24.38
N ILE A 549 -24.29 -1.71 24.93
CA ILE A 549 -24.50 -2.65 26.03
C ILE A 549 -23.35 -2.51 27.02
N ALA A 550 -23.67 -2.50 28.31
CA ALA A 550 -22.66 -2.51 29.35
C ALA A 550 -22.53 -3.92 29.94
N ASP A 551 -21.33 -4.24 30.41
CA ASP A 551 -21.04 -5.47 31.12
C ASP A 551 -21.60 -5.47 32.57
N GLU A 552 -21.23 -6.51 33.33
CA GLU A 552 -21.67 -6.69 34.72
C GLU A 552 -21.17 -5.58 35.67
N TYR A 553 -20.14 -4.84 35.26
CA TYR A 553 -19.48 -3.76 35.99
C TYR A 553 -19.90 -2.36 35.52
N GLY A 554 -20.71 -2.28 34.45
CA GLY A 554 -21.18 -1.03 33.85
C GLY A 554 -20.23 -0.43 32.82
N GLU A 555 -19.25 -1.19 32.35
CA GLU A 555 -18.28 -0.82 31.33
C GLU A 555 -18.82 -1.18 29.93
N TYR A 556 -18.58 -0.31 28.95
CA TYR A 556 -19.00 -0.52 27.56
C TYR A 556 -17.86 -1.16 26.79
N ASP A 557 -17.62 -2.45 27.03
CA ASP A 557 -16.53 -3.18 26.40
C ASP A 557 -16.91 -3.87 25.10
N ASP A 558 -15.89 -4.25 24.35
CA ASP A 558 -16.04 -4.98 23.11
C ASP A 558 -16.55 -6.39 23.42
N TRP A 559 -17.32 -6.96 22.50
CA TRP A 559 -18.00 -8.23 22.76
C TRP A 559 -18.14 -9.07 21.49
N VAL A 560 -18.23 -10.37 21.72
CA VAL A 560 -18.46 -11.40 20.70
C VAL A 560 -19.65 -12.24 21.13
N GLU A 561 -20.63 -12.41 20.23
CA GLU A 561 -21.77 -13.30 20.40
C GLU A 561 -21.55 -14.61 19.64
N ILE A 562 -21.81 -15.72 20.34
CA ILE A 562 -21.76 -17.08 19.81
C ILE A 562 -23.17 -17.64 19.73
N TYR A 563 -23.56 -18.18 18.57
CA TYR A 563 -24.88 -18.76 18.32
C TYR A 563 -24.79 -20.27 18.08
N ASN A 564 -25.66 -21.03 18.74
CA ASN A 564 -25.87 -22.45 18.48
C ASN A 564 -27.04 -22.65 17.50
N GLY A 565 -26.74 -22.80 16.21
CA GLY A 565 -27.71 -23.10 15.16
C GLY A 565 -28.12 -24.57 15.04
N SER A 566 -27.63 -25.44 15.92
CA SER A 566 -28.00 -26.85 15.93
C SER A 566 -29.34 -27.09 16.65
N ASN A 567 -29.84 -28.32 16.55
CA ASN A 567 -31.03 -28.77 17.27
C ASN A 567 -30.71 -29.48 18.61
N GLN A 568 -29.47 -29.40 19.08
CA GLN A 568 -29.00 -29.97 20.34
C GLN A 568 -28.26 -28.91 21.15
N ASP A 569 -28.14 -29.13 22.45
CA ASP A 569 -27.32 -28.29 23.30
C ASP A 569 -25.84 -28.54 22.98
N ILE A 570 -25.06 -27.46 22.86
CA ILE A 570 -23.61 -27.53 22.57
C ILE A 570 -22.85 -27.13 23.83
N TRP A 571 -22.08 -28.08 24.35
CA TRP A 571 -21.12 -27.85 25.42
C TRP A 571 -19.82 -27.25 24.87
N LEU A 572 -19.32 -26.20 25.52
CA LEU A 572 -18.15 -25.44 25.08
C LEU A 572 -16.89 -25.63 25.92
N GLY A 573 -16.94 -26.38 27.04
CA GLY A 573 -15.84 -26.46 28.01
C GLY A 573 -14.52 -27.06 27.50
N ASP A 574 -14.44 -27.50 26.24
CA ASP A 574 -13.23 -27.95 25.55
C ASP A 574 -12.93 -27.14 24.26
N LYS A 575 -13.61 -26.01 24.05
CA LYS A 575 -13.48 -25.12 22.89
C LYS A 575 -12.68 -23.87 23.26
N TYR A 576 -12.22 -23.16 22.24
CA TYR A 576 -11.41 -21.96 22.40
C TYR A 576 -11.92 -20.82 21.53
N LEU A 577 -11.75 -19.59 22.00
CA LEU A 577 -11.91 -18.35 21.26
C LEU A 577 -10.54 -17.69 21.10
N SER A 578 -10.30 -17.10 19.94
CA SER A 578 -9.09 -16.33 19.66
C SER A 578 -9.39 -15.17 18.75
N ASP A 579 -8.66 -14.07 18.92
CA ASP A 579 -8.56 -12.94 17.99
C ASP A 579 -7.39 -13.11 16.98
N ASN A 580 -6.73 -14.28 16.99
CA ASN A 580 -5.58 -14.61 16.15
C ASN A 580 -5.70 -16.07 15.68
N LEU A 581 -5.94 -16.28 14.38
CA LEU A 581 -6.18 -17.59 13.79
C LEU A 581 -4.93 -18.48 13.79
N ASN A 582 -3.74 -17.89 13.88
CA ASN A 582 -2.48 -18.62 14.03
C ASN A 582 -2.20 -19.05 15.48
N ASN A 583 -2.94 -18.51 16.45
CA ASN A 583 -2.89 -18.91 17.86
C ASN A 583 -4.27 -19.35 18.36
N PRO A 584 -4.71 -20.59 18.06
CA PRO A 584 -6.08 -21.03 18.29
C PRO A 584 -6.46 -21.24 19.77
N VAL A 585 -5.53 -21.03 20.71
CA VAL A 585 -5.71 -21.36 22.15
C VAL A 585 -5.60 -20.16 23.08
N LYS A 586 -5.80 -18.92 22.58
CA LYS A 586 -5.69 -17.70 23.40
C LYS A 586 -6.65 -17.68 24.59
N TRP A 587 -7.88 -18.15 24.43
CA TRP A 587 -8.85 -18.23 25.53
C TRP A 587 -9.70 -19.49 25.45
N ALA A 588 -9.74 -20.25 26.54
CA ALA A 588 -10.60 -21.43 26.65
C ALA A 588 -11.99 -21.00 27.16
N PHE A 589 -13.04 -21.49 26.53
CA PHE A 589 -14.39 -21.28 27.05
C PHE A 589 -14.52 -21.94 28.44
N PRO A 590 -15.27 -21.32 29.37
CA PRO A 590 -15.59 -21.96 30.64
C PRO A 590 -16.49 -23.18 30.42
N ASP A 591 -16.68 -23.97 31.48
CA ASP A 591 -17.61 -25.11 31.49
C ASP A 591 -19.07 -24.62 31.36
N THR A 592 -19.49 -24.36 30.12
CA THR A 592 -20.78 -23.77 29.76
C THR A 592 -21.40 -24.51 28.57
N THR A 593 -22.72 -24.35 28.44
CA THR A 593 -23.52 -24.97 27.38
C THR A 593 -24.44 -23.94 26.78
N ILE A 594 -24.44 -23.83 25.44
CA ILE A 594 -25.43 -23.05 24.70
C ILE A 594 -26.58 -23.99 24.32
N ALA A 595 -27.79 -23.68 24.77
CA ALA A 595 -28.97 -24.45 24.37
C ALA A 595 -29.19 -24.42 22.85
N ALA A 596 -29.90 -25.41 22.31
CA ALA A 596 -30.29 -25.40 20.89
C ALA A 596 -31.00 -24.08 20.50
N GLY A 597 -30.48 -23.37 19.48
CA GLY A 597 -30.97 -22.06 19.07
C GLY A 597 -30.63 -20.90 20.02
N GLY A 598 -29.77 -21.13 21.02
CA GLY A 598 -29.38 -20.13 22.02
C GLY A 598 -28.15 -19.30 21.61
N PHE A 599 -27.90 -18.25 22.40
CA PHE A 599 -26.79 -17.31 22.24
C PHE A 599 -25.93 -17.27 23.51
N LEU A 600 -24.65 -16.94 23.36
CA LEU A 600 -23.72 -16.68 24.45
C LEU A 600 -22.90 -15.45 24.13
N MET A 601 -22.84 -14.50 25.07
CA MET A 601 -22.02 -13.30 24.95
C MET A 601 -20.70 -13.48 25.70
N VAL A 602 -19.60 -13.02 25.08
CA VAL A 602 -18.25 -13.02 25.63
C VAL A 602 -17.70 -11.59 25.53
N TRP A 603 -17.16 -11.06 26.62
CA TRP A 603 -16.53 -9.74 26.69
C TRP A 603 -15.07 -9.87 26.27
N ALA A 604 -14.68 -9.16 25.22
CA ALA A 604 -13.32 -9.10 24.72
C ALA A 604 -12.68 -7.78 25.17
N ASP A 605 -12.29 -7.70 26.44
CA ASP A 605 -11.96 -6.45 27.13
C ASP A 605 -10.53 -6.39 27.68
N GLY A 606 -9.78 -7.49 27.64
CA GLY A 606 -8.47 -7.60 28.26
C GLY A 606 -8.51 -7.76 29.79
N GLN A 607 -9.67 -8.01 30.39
CA GLN A 607 -9.88 -8.03 31.83
C GLN A 607 -10.38 -9.39 32.36
N PRO A 608 -9.60 -10.47 32.23
CA PRO A 608 -10.04 -11.83 32.60
C PRO A 608 -10.29 -11.99 34.11
N ALA A 609 -9.86 -11.03 34.94
CA ALA A 609 -10.14 -11.00 36.37
C ALA A 609 -11.60 -10.64 36.70
N GLN A 610 -12.35 -10.07 35.75
CA GLN A 610 -13.73 -9.64 35.95
C GLN A 610 -14.73 -10.80 35.94
N GLY A 611 -14.42 -11.89 35.22
CA GLY A 611 -15.26 -13.08 35.23
C GLY A 611 -14.88 -14.10 34.16
N PRO A 612 -15.50 -15.29 34.20
CA PRO A 612 -15.20 -16.39 33.27
C PRO A 612 -15.62 -16.13 31.82
N MET A 613 -16.35 -15.04 31.55
CA MET A 613 -16.76 -14.62 30.20
C MET A 613 -15.97 -13.40 29.69
N HIS A 614 -14.88 -13.02 30.37
CA HIS A 614 -13.99 -11.93 29.97
C HIS A 614 -12.68 -12.51 29.43
N THR A 615 -12.28 -12.12 28.23
CA THR A 615 -11.05 -12.62 27.59
C THR A 615 -9.82 -11.82 28.04
N PRO A 616 -8.59 -12.37 27.87
CA PRO A 616 -7.35 -11.67 28.17
C PRO A 616 -6.92 -10.69 27.08
N TYR A 617 -7.78 -10.36 26.12
CA TYR A 617 -7.48 -9.50 24.98
C TYR A 617 -8.68 -8.61 24.62
N LYS A 618 -8.42 -7.56 23.85
CA LYS A 618 -9.44 -6.63 23.34
C LYS A 618 -9.44 -6.68 21.82
N LEU A 619 -10.59 -6.44 21.19
CA LEU A 619 -10.69 -6.45 19.73
C LEU A 619 -10.10 -5.18 19.12
N ASP A 620 -9.42 -5.29 17.97
CA ASP A 620 -8.91 -4.13 17.22
C ASP A 620 -10.01 -3.56 16.31
N LYS A 621 -10.38 -2.30 16.54
CA LYS A 621 -11.41 -1.63 15.74
C LYS A 621 -11.04 -1.46 14.26
N ASP A 622 -9.77 -1.44 13.88
CA ASP A 622 -9.34 -1.11 12.52
C ASP A 622 -9.29 -2.33 11.60
N SER A 623 -8.82 -3.48 12.10
CA SER A 623 -8.92 -4.79 11.44
C SER A 623 -8.38 -5.88 12.34
N GLU A 624 -9.04 -7.04 12.35
CA GLU A 624 -8.57 -8.21 13.10
C GLU A 624 -9.25 -9.48 12.59
N GLU A 625 -9.07 -10.58 13.30
CA GLU A 625 -9.73 -11.85 13.06
C GLU A 625 -10.35 -12.38 14.35
N ILE A 626 -11.41 -13.18 14.26
CA ILE A 626 -12.04 -13.86 15.40
C ILE A 626 -12.29 -15.30 14.97
N GLY A 627 -11.86 -16.27 15.78
CA GLY A 627 -12.01 -17.68 15.49
C GLY A 627 -12.49 -18.50 16.69
N ILE A 628 -13.39 -19.45 16.43
CA ILE A 628 -13.78 -20.50 17.36
C ILE A 628 -13.04 -21.78 16.96
N PHE A 629 -12.34 -22.39 17.91
CA PHE A 629 -11.52 -23.57 17.69
C PHE A 629 -11.97 -24.73 18.56
N ASN A 630 -11.81 -25.93 18.01
CA ASN A 630 -12.13 -27.17 18.70
C ASN A 630 -10.99 -27.59 19.65
N ASN A 631 -11.03 -28.80 20.20
CA ASN A 631 -10.07 -29.26 21.21
C ASN A 631 -8.76 -29.80 20.61
N LEU A 632 -7.79 -30.07 21.49
CA LEU A 632 -6.50 -30.68 21.14
C LEU A 632 -6.62 -32.01 20.38
N ALA A 633 -7.65 -32.83 20.64
CA ALA A 633 -7.82 -34.12 19.95
C ALA A 633 -8.13 -33.95 18.46
N SER A 634 -8.69 -32.80 18.07
CA SER A 634 -8.88 -32.41 16.67
C SER A 634 -7.69 -31.66 16.06
N GLY A 635 -6.63 -31.40 16.85
CA GLY A 635 -5.56 -30.49 16.47
C GLY A 635 -6.00 -29.02 16.46
N TYR A 636 -6.97 -28.65 17.31
CA TYR A 636 -7.60 -27.32 17.32
C TYR A 636 -8.21 -26.92 15.97
N ALA A 637 -8.93 -27.85 15.35
CA ALA A 637 -9.60 -27.56 14.08
C ALA A 637 -10.54 -26.35 14.21
N GLN A 638 -10.45 -25.42 13.27
CA GLN A 638 -11.31 -24.24 13.19
C GLN A 638 -12.77 -24.66 12.97
N ILE A 639 -13.68 -24.06 13.73
CA ILE A 639 -15.13 -24.32 13.72
C ILE A 639 -15.83 -23.24 12.89
N ASP A 640 -15.55 -21.99 13.21
CA ASP A 640 -16.03 -20.80 12.52
C ASP A 640 -15.01 -19.67 12.73
N ALA A 641 -14.93 -18.75 11.77
CA ALA A 641 -14.08 -17.58 11.89
C ALA A 641 -14.61 -16.42 11.04
N ILE A 642 -14.20 -15.22 11.41
CA ILE A 642 -14.35 -14.01 10.60
C ILE A 642 -13.04 -13.24 10.63
N ILE A 643 -12.64 -12.72 9.47
CA ILE A 643 -11.63 -11.67 9.36
C ILE A 643 -12.39 -10.40 9.00
N TYR A 644 -12.19 -9.33 9.77
CA TYR A 644 -12.93 -8.09 9.63
C TYR A 644 -12.01 -6.89 9.47
N THR A 645 -12.55 -5.83 8.86
CA THR A 645 -11.88 -4.54 8.62
C THR A 645 -12.48 -3.45 9.51
N SER A 646 -12.20 -2.17 9.22
CA SER A 646 -12.60 -1.04 10.07
C SER A 646 -14.04 -1.12 10.59
N GLN A 647 -14.16 -0.94 11.90
CA GLN A 647 -15.39 -0.94 12.67
C GLN A 647 -15.68 0.48 13.16
N SER A 648 -16.96 0.81 13.27
CA SER A 648 -17.42 2.09 13.80
C SER A 648 -17.93 1.92 15.23
N THR A 649 -17.69 2.92 16.07
CA THR A 649 -18.19 2.92 17.45
C THR A 649 -19.71 2.77 17.48
N ASP A 650 -20.21 1.89 18.36
CA ASP A 650 -21.62 1.58 18.58
C ASP A 650 -22.34 0.96 17.36
N ILE A 651 -21.60 0.45 16.38
CA ILE A 651 -22.11 -0.31 15.24
C ILE A 651 -21.48 -1.70 15.29
N SER A 652 -22.31 -2.72 15.48
CA SER A 652 -21.84 -4.11 15.47
C SER A 652 -21.76 -4.64 14.03
N MET A 653 -20.97 -5.69 13.84
CA MET A 653 -20.95 -6.48 12.62
C MET A 653 -21.51 -7.87 12.94
N GLY A 654 -22.51 -8.30 12.19
CA GLY A 654 -23.24 -9.53 12.46
C GLY A 654 -23.67 -10.26 11.19
N ARG A 655 -24.09 -11.50 11.34
CA ARG A 655 -24.67 -12.30 10.25
C ARG A 655 -26.07 -11.79 9.92
N VAL A 656 -26.44 -11.72 8.63
CA VAL A 656 -27.74 -11.17 8.17
C VAL A 656 -28.95 -11.86 8.82
N THR A 657 -28.84 -13.16 9.06
CA THR A 657 -29.69 -13.94 9.95
C THR A 657 -28.80 -14.89 10.75
N ASP A 658 -29.26 -15.40 11.89
CA ASP A 658 -28.45 -16.26 12.76
C ASP A 658 -27.79 -17.42 12.00
N GLY A 659 -26.47 -17.52 12.07
CA GLY A 659 -25.68 -18.54 11.37
C GLY A 659 -25.60 -18.42 9.84
N ALA A 660 -26.10 -17.34 9.23
CA ALA A 660 -25.98 -17.10 7.78
C ALA A 660 -24.56 -16.72 7.35
N PHE A 661 -24.16 -17.11 6.14
CA PHE A 661 -22.82 -16.79 5.61
C PHE A 661 -22.55 -15.30 5.41
N GLU A 662 -23.58 -14.51 5.08
CA GLU A 662 -23.44 -13.09 4.79
C GLU A 662 -23.36 -12.27 6.08
N TRP A 663 -22.39 -11.36 6.13
CA TRP A 663 -22.17 -10.42 7.23
C TRP A 663 -22.53 -8.99 6.81
N LYS A 664 -23.11 -8.23 7.73
CA LYS A 664 -23.47 -6.82 7.56
C LYS A 664 -23.25 -6.06 8.86
N PHE A 665 -23.28 -4.73 8.75
CA PHE A 665 -23.23 -3.84 9.90
C PHE A 665 -24.64 -3.58 10.43
N PHE A 666 -24.77 -3.54 11.75
CA PHE A 666 -26.02 -3.35 12.48
C PHE A 666 -25.93 -2.01 13.24
N SER A 667 -26.72 -1.04 12.78
CA SER A 667 -26.92 0.21 13.54
C SER A 667 -27.78 0.03 14.78
N ASN A 668 -28.48 -1.11 14.88
CA ASN A 668 -29.14 -1.57 16.10
C ASN A 668 -28.60 -2.98 16.40
N PRO A 669 -27.60 -3.10 17.28
CA PRO A 669 -27.04 -4.40 17.66
C PRO A 669 -28.07 -5.33 18.29
N THR A 670 -27.86 -6.64 18.18
CA THR A 670 -28.79 -7.67 18.67
C THR A 670 -28.23 -8.60 19.76
N PRO A 671 -27.47 -8.11 20.77
CA PRO A 671 -26.85 -8.98 21.76
C PRO A 671 -27.89 -9.80 22.56
N GLY A 672 -27.64 -11.12 22.62
CA GLY A 672 -28.47 -12.12 23.27
C GLY A 672 -29.78 -12.45 22.53
N SER A 673 -29.94 -12.02 21.28
CA SER A 673 -31.18 -12.16 20.50
C SER A 673 -30.89 -12.47 19.04
N SER A 674 -31.88 -13.00 18.32
CA SER A 674 -31.74 -13.23 16.87
C SER A 674 -31.46 -11.96 16.09
N ASN A 675 -30.52 -12.05 15.15
CA ASN A 675 -30.19 -10.97 14.23
C ASN A 675 -31.42 -10.60 13.38
N SER A 676 -31.68 -9.30 13.27
CA SER A 676 -32.85 -8.76 12.57
C SER A 676 -32.43 -7.89 11.38
N LEU A 677 -33.13 -8.03 10.26
CA LEU A 677 -32.91 -7.21 9.06
C LEU A 677 -33.24 -5.71 9.25
N VAL A 678 -33.78 -5.32 10.41
CA VAL A 678 -34.16 -3.94 10.71
C VAL A 678 -32.97 -3.20 11.32
N GLY A 679 -32.40 -2.25 10.57
CA GLY A 679 -31.23 -1.48 11.02
C GLY A 679 -29.89 -1.96 10.45
N ILE A 680 -29.92 -2.85 9.45
CA ILE A 680 -28.74 -3.15 8.63
C ILE A 680 -28.35 -1.90 7.84
N ILE A 681 -27.06 -1.58 7.83
CA ILE A 681 -26.46 -0.57 6.97
C ILE A 681 -25.41 -1.25 6.08
N GLU A 682 -25.38 -0.86 4.81
CA GLU A 682 -24.27 -1.23 3.94
C GLU A 682 -23.12 -0.28 4.22
N ASN A 683 -22.01 -0.84 4.72
CA ASN A 683 -20.71 -0.21 4.85
C ASN A 683 -20.76 1.18 5.54
N PRO A 684 -20.66 1.26 6.88
CA PRO A 684 -20.72 2.51 7.63
C PRO A 684 -19.64 3.53 7.20
N GLU A 685 -18.59 3.09 6.49
CA GLU A 685 -17.49 3.94 6.02
C GLU A 685 -17.62 4.52 4.59
N LEU A 686 -18.84 4.78 4.11
CA LEU A 686 -19.04 5.75 3.02
C LEU A 686 -19.96 6.88 3.49
N SER A 687 -19.46 7.67 4.43
CA SER A 687 -20.16 8.89 4.84
C SER A 687 -20.19 9.89 3.67
N PHE A 688 -21.31 9.91 2.93
CA PHE A 688 -21.64 10.95 1.96
C PHE A 688 -22.03 12.21 2.74
N ASN A 689 -21.03 12.98 3.13
CA ASN A 689 -21.18 14.13 3.99
C ASN A 689 -21.37 15.40 3.17
N LEU A 690 -22.12 16.35 3.74
CA LEU A 690 -22.29 17.68 3.20
C LEU A 690 -21.88 18.72 4.23
N TRP A 691 -21.03 19.67 3.84
CA TRP A 691 -20.66 20.80 4.69
C TRP A 691 -20.53 22.10 3.88
N PRO A 692 -20.65 23.28 4.50
CA PRO A 692 -21.16 23.50 5.84
C PRO A 692 -22.67 23.23 5.93
N ASN A 693 -23.12 22.70 7.06
CA ASN A 693 -24.53 22.50 7.38
C ASN A 693 -24.79 22.90 8.85
N PRO A 694 -25.39 24.06 9.14
CA PRO A 694 -26.07 24.98 8.21
C PRO A 694 -25.15 25.69 7.21
N VAL A 695 -25.68 26.08 6.05
CA VAL A 695 -24.94 26.74 4.96
C VAL A 695 -24.58 28.17 5.37
N VAL A 696 -23.29 28.54 5.26
CA VAL A 696 -22.79 29.85 5.70
C VAL A 696 -22.55 30.82 4.53
N ASN A 697 -22.11 30.32 3.36
CA ASN A 697 -21.69 31.16 2.22
C ASN A 697 -22.38 30.81 0.90
N GLY A 698 -23.56 30.18 0.95
CA GLY A 698 -24.28 29.75 -0.24
C GLY A 698 -23.61 28.64 -1.03
N ILE A 699 -22.49 28.08 -0.58
CA ILE A 699 -21.83 26.92 -1.20
C ILE A 699 -21.84 25.77 -0.20
N ILE A 700 -22.17 24.58 -0.70
CA ILE A 700 -22.06 23.30 -0.01
C ILE A 700 -21.08 22.40 -0.74
N PHE A 701 -20.37 21.57 0.00
CA PHE A 701 -19.38 20.59 -0.46
C PHE A 701 -19.84 19.20 -0.08
N LEU A 702 -19.48 18.21 -0.87
CA LEU A 702 -19.75 16.79 -0.69
C LEU A 702 -18.43 16.05 -0.45
N SER A 703 -18.47 14.95 0.29
CA SER A 703 -17.28 14.11 0.55
C SER A 703 -16.70 13.42 -0.69
N GLU A 704 -17.40 13.47 -1.82
CA GLU A 704 -16.98 12.90 -3.10
C GLU A 704 -17.68 13.59 -4.28
N SER A 705 -17.10 13.48 -5.48
CA SER A 705 -17.72 13.97 -6.72
C SER A 705 -18.75 12.98 -7.23
N THR A 706 -20.00 13.44 -7.40
CA THR A 706 -21.09 12.59 -7.90
C THR A 706 -22.11 13.39 -8.71
N ASP A 707 -23.01 12.68 -9.38
CA ASP A 707 -24.21 13.28 -9.96
C ASP A 707 -25.25 13.43 -8.84
N PHE A 708 -25.83 14.61 -8.65
CA PHE A 708 -26.83 14.82 -7.60
C PHE A 708 -27.85 15.91 -7.95
N ALA A 709 -28.97 15.91 -7.23
CA ALA A 709 -30.00 16.92 -7.33
C ALA A 709 -30.47 17.38 -5.95
N ILE A 710 -30.86 18.66 -5.84
CA ILE A 710 -31.36 19.27 -4.61
C ILE A 710 -32.87 19.44 -4.72
N PHE A 711 -33.60 19.07 -3.67
CA PHE A 711 -35.05 19.09 -3.59
C PHE A 711 -35.52 19.92 -2.39
N ASP A 712 -36.70 20.53 -2.52
CA ASP A 712 -37.42 21.06 -1.35
C ASP A 712 -38.11 19.94 -0.55
N ILE A 713 -38.63 20.28 0.63
CA ILE A 713 -39.38 19.35 1.50
C ILE A 713 -40.68 18.81 0.86
N ALA A 714 -41.17 19.41 -0.22
CA ALA A 714 -42.33 18.92 -0.97
C ALA A 714 -41.93 17.95 -2.09
N GLY A 715 -40.63 17.61 -2.20
CA GLY A 715 -40.09 16.69 -3.19
C GLY A 715 -39.92 17.30 -4.59
N ARG A 716 -39.96 18.63 -4.73
CA ARG A 716 -39.72 19.31 -6.02
C ARG A 716 -38.23 19.51 -6.23
N LYS A 717 -37.72 19.07 -7.39
CA LYS A 717 -36.32 19.27 -7.80
C LYS A 717 -36.06 20.75 -8.08
N LEU A 718 -34.99 21.30 -7.51
CA LEU A 718 -34.60 22.71 -7.61
C LEU A 718 -33.33 22.89 -8.43
N LEU A 719 -32.29 22.09 -8.14
CA LEU A 719 -30.98 22.16 -8.79
C LEU A 719 -30.50 20.74 -9.14
N GLU A 720 -29.63 20.62 -10.13
CA GLU A 720 -29.01 19.36 -10.57
C GLU A 720 -27.57 19.62 -10.99
N PHE A 721 -26.68 18.75 -10.56
CA PHE A 721 -25.24 18.82 -10.77
C PHE A 721 -24.76 17.47 -11.29
N ARG A 722 -23.75 17.49 -12.16
CA ARG A 722 -23.13 16.29 -12.71
C ARG A 722 -21.66 16.25 -12.36
N ASN A 723 -21.21 15.09 -11.90
CA ASN A 723 -19.85 14.80 -11.49
C ASN A 723 -19.22 15.95 -10.68
N SER A 724 -19.89 16.35 -9.60
CA SER A 724 -19.49 17.48 -8.79
C SER A 724 -19.47 17.12 -7.32
N ASN A 725 -18.54 17.68 -6.58
CA ASN A 725 -18.46 17.61 -5.12
C ASN A 725 -18.85 18.94 -4.46
N GLN A 726 -19.42 19.89 -5.21
CA GLN A 726 -19.86 21.17 -4.66
C GLN A 726 -21.13 21.65 -5.34
N ALA A 727 -21.95 22.43 -4.62
CA ALA A 727 -23.12 23.09 -5.18
C ALA A 727 -23.24 24.52 -4.66
N ASP A 728 -23.45 25.44 -5.59
CA ASP A 728 -23.91 26.79 -5.29
C ASP A 728 -25.43 26.76 -5.05
N VAL A 729 -25.80 27.05 -3.80
CA VAL A 729 -27.16 27.13 -3.26
C VAL A 729 -27.50 28.56 -2.80
N SER A 730 -26.70 29.57 -3.19
CA SER A 730 -26.89 30.97 -2.78
C SER A 730 -28.25 31.57 -3.20
N GLU A 731 -28.83 31.06 -4.30
CA GLU A 731 -30.15 31.46 -4.81
C GLU A 731 -31.33 30.76 -4.10
N LEU A 732 -31.06 29.78 -3.24
CA LEU A 732 -32.09 29.10 -2.46
C LEU A 732 -32.46 29.91 -1.21
N LYS A 733 -33.75 29.96 -0.88
CA LYS A 733 -34.25 30.68 0.30
C LYS A 733 -33.86 29.95 1.59
N PRO A 734 -33.84 30.63 2.75
CA PRO A 734 -33.72 29.95 4.03
C PRO A 734 -34.74 28.83 4.20
N GLY A 735 -34.30 27.66 4.62
CA GLY A 735 -35.12 26.46 4.66
C GLY A 735 -34.35 25.16 4.77
N VAL A 736 -35.10 24.06 4.80
CA VAL A 736 -34.58 22.70 4.84
C VAL A 736 -34.62 22.12 3.43
N TYR A 737 -33.51 21.52 3.01
CA TYR A 737 -33.35 20.93 1.68
C TYR A 737 -32.84 19.50 1.79
N ILE A 738 -33.12 18.70 0.75
CA ILE A 738 -32.62 17.33 0.61
C ILE A 738 -31.80 17.28 -0.67
N LEU A 739 -30.51 16.94 -0.55
CA LEU A 739 -29.67 16.56 -1.67
C LEU A 739 -29.79 15.05 -1.87
N ARG A 740 -29.96 14.61 -3.12
CA ARG A 740 -30.02 13.19 -3.49
C ARG A 740 -29.04 12.92 -4.63
N SER A 741 -28.11 11.98 -4.42
CA SER A 741 -27.17 11.51 -5.44
C SER A 741 -27.82 10.54 -6.43
N SER A 742 -27.14 10.28 -7.54
CA SER A 742 -27.57 9.37 -8.61
C SER A 742 -27.64 7.90 -8.17
N ASP A 743 -26.83 7.52 -7.18
CA ASP A 743 -26.88 6.23 -6.47
C ASP A 743 -27.83 6.23 -5.26
N ALA A 744 -28.72 7.22 -5.19
CA ALA A 744 -29.83 7.34 -4.24
C ALA A 744 -29.48 7.56 -2.76
N ARG A 745 -28.25 7.99 -2.44
CA ARG A 745 -27.90 8.51 -1.10
C ARG A 745 -28.54 9.89 -0.90
N ASN A 746 -28.95 10.22 0.33
CA ASN A 746 -29.65 11.47 0.64
C ASN A 746 -28.99 12.20 1.80
N VAL A 747 -28.79 13.52 1.68
CA VAL A 747 -28.24 14.37 2.74
C VAL A 747 -29.15 15.57 2.97
N LYS A 748 -29.53 15.79 4.22
CA LYS A 748 -30.36 16.93 4.62
C LYS A 748 -29.47 18.09 5.03
N PHE A 749 -29.74 19.28 4.50
CA PHE A 749 -29.03 20.50 4.90
C PHE A 749 -29.95 21.68 5.12
N ILE A 750 -29.48 22.65 5.91
CA ILE A 750 -30.22 23.83 6.33
C ILE A 750 -29.55 25.06 5.75
N ILE A 751 -30.31 25.91 5.06
CA ILE A 751 -29.89 27.27 4.70
C ILE A 751 -30.54 28.23 5.70
N ASN A 752 -29.72 29.04 6.37
CA ASN A 752 -30.18 30.01 7.38
C ASN A 752 -30.61 31.34 6.77
#